data_AF-W5NBH6-F1
#
_entry.id   AF-W5NBH6-F1
#
_cell.length_a   1.000
_cell.length_b   1.000
_cell.length_c   1.000
_cell.angle_alpha   90.00
_cell.angle_beta   90.00
_cell.angle_gamma   90.00
#
_symmetry.space_group_name_H-M   'P 1'
#
loop_
_entity.id
_entity.type
_entity.pdbx_description
1 polymer ?
#
loop_
_entity_poly.entity_id
_entity_poly.type
_entity_poly.pdbx_seq_one_letter_code
_entity_poly.pdbx_strand_id
1 'polypeptide(L)'
;MEHITTPKVEYVKLLDRYTNKKPATGTLYLTATHLIYVETSSDVRKETWILHHHIATVEKLPLTTTGCPLLIHCKNFCVLHFVFPRERDCQEVSMSLIRLSQPAKPEELYAFLYNPKQNEKDREIGWATVDLKAEFKRMGVPNEYWEITDLNKNYGICSTYPTELAVPKTAGKLTVVGSSKFRSRGRFPVLSYIYDNSAAICRCSQPLSGFSARCVEDEQMLQAISKANPKCSFMYVVDTRPKLNAMANRAAGKGYENEDNYSNIRFQFVGIENIHVMRNSLQKLLEVCEMKTPTMSDYLTGLENSGWLRHIKAVMDAGVFLAKAMTEEKASVLVHCSDGWDRTAQVCSLAGILLDPYYRTIKGLMTPVLIWHQMFLIFLIIIIQTVNMSLVDISKIFSMLQPREEEDNGERQELNQAVSNDDDKLLTELLSQERYRTFINSRSGWGIPGTPLRMAASRGHLRCLEVLLAHGAEVDSLDVKAQTPLFTAVSGKHLDCVQALLKAGANPNGSLYNNCSPVLTAAREGDVDILRELLQYGAEVNVRSKVPEWASNAASCGGPLYLSAVYGHLDCFKFLLLHGADPNYNCTEEKLLARIKQPKTVLEMCLRYGCGVEYIQLLIDFGANVYLPNLIIEKTTKQNEAIVLLIKERVCPKTLMSQSRLAIRRYLFKVNRMHSMYCLDIPPLLRNYLKHGT
;
A
#
# COMPACT_ATOMS: atom_id res chain seq x y z
N MET A 1 3.69 -44.97 -0.45
CA MET A 1 3.94 -45.19 1.00
C MET A 1 5.33 -45.73 1.31
N GLU A 2 6.02 -46.36 0.35
CA GLU A 2 7.36 -46.98 0.44
C GLU A 2 8.53 -46.09 0.95
N HIS A 3 8.29 -44.84 1.32
CA HIS A 3 9.29 -43.86 1.77
C HIS A 3 8.99 -43.34 3.19
N ILE A 4 8.09 -44.01 3.90
CA ILE A 4 7.65 -43.69 5.26
C ILE A 4 7.92 -44.93 6.12
N THR A 5 8.98 -44.90 6.92
CA THR A 5 9.27 -45.98 7.87
C THR A 5 8.47 -45.84 9.17
N THR A 6 8.26 -44.60 9.62
CA THR A 6 7.54 -44.28 10.86
C THR A 6 6.32 -43.40 10.54
N PRO A 7 5.13 -44.00 10.28
CA PRO A 7 3.93 -43.25 9.87
C PRO A 7 3.25 -42.50 11.02
N LYS A 8 3.59 -42.82 12.28
CA LYS A 8 3.04 -42.22 13.50
C LYS A 8 4.11 -42.20 14.60
N VAL A 9 4.27 -41.08 15.30
CA VAL A 9 5.08 -40.96 16.52
C VAL A 9 4.28 -40.18 17.57
N GLU A 10 4.11 -40.77 18.75
CA GLU A 10 3.37 -40.18 19.87
C GLU A 10 4.30 -39.40 20.83
N TYR A 11 3.70 -38.55 21.67
CA TYR A 11 4.40 -37.73 22.68
C TYR A 11 5.48 -36.79 22.11
N VAL A 12 5.41 -36.45 20.83
CA VAL A 12 6.27 -35.46 20.19
C VAL A 12 5.87 -34.07 20.70
N LYS A 13 6.86 -33.30 21.15
CA LYS A 13 6.65 -31.93 21.62
C LYS A 13 6.85 -30.96 20.46
N LEU A 14 5.98 -29.97 20.32
CA LEU A 14 6.18 -28.81 19.44
C LEU A 14 6.53 -27.61 20.32
N LEU A 15 7.73 -27.04 20.10
CA LEU A 15 8.17 -25.83 20.81
C LEU A 15 7.59 -24.59 20.12
N ASP A 16 6.86 -23.76 20.86
CA ASP A 16 6.45 -22.44 20.42
C ASP A 16 7.64 -21.47 20.52
N ARG A 17 7.91 -20.73 19.44
CA ARG A 17 9.00 -19.73 19.37
C ARG A 17 8.67 -18.46 20.18
N TYR A 18 7.38 -18.15 20.34
CA TYR A 18 6.91 -16.83 20.79
C TYR A 18 6.30 -16.82 22.19
N THR A 19 6.03 -17.98 22.81
CA THR A 19 5.49 -18.04 24.18
C THR A 19 6.28 -18.97 25.10
N ASN A 20 6.59 -18.49 26.31
CA ASN A 20 7.16 -19.27 27.41
C ASN A 20 6.14 -20.26 28.04
N LYS A 21 5.22 -20.81 27.23
CA LYS A 21 4.29 -21.86 27.65
C LYS A 21 5.02 -23.19 27.74
N LYS A 22 4.46 -24.15 28.49
CA LYS A 22 4.89 -25.55 28.37
C LYS A 22 4.67 -25.98 26.91
N PRO A 23 5.63 -26.68 26.28
CA PRO A 23 5.52 -27.03 24.87
C PRO A 23 4.33 -27.97 24.64
N ALA A 24 3.59 -27.70 23.56
CA ALA A 24 2.49 -28.54 23.12
C ALA A 24 2.99 -29.99 22.98
N THR A 25 2.23 -30.95 23.49
CA THR A 25 2.56 -32.38 23.37
C THR A 25 1.46 -33.06 22.57
N GLY A 26 1.85 -33.90 21.62
CA GLY A 26 0.95 -34.37 20.58
C GLY A 26 1.46 -35.58 19.83
N THR A 27 0.70 -35.97 18.81
CA THR A 27 1.06 -37.06 17.89
C THR A 27 1.41 -36.50 16.52
N LEU A 28 2.55 -36.91 16.01
CA LEU A 28 3.01 -36.60 14.66
C LEU A 28 2.66 -37.76 13.72
N TYR A 29 2.04 -37.46 12.60
CA TYR A 29 1.65 -38.42 11.55
C TYR A 29 2.35 -38.05 10.25
N LEU A 30 2.90 -39.05 9.56
CA LEU A 30 3.55 -38.88 8.26
C LEU A 30 2.74 -39.60 7.18
N THR A 31 2.21 -38.83 6.24
CA THR A 31 1.50 -39.34 5.05
C THR A 31 2.37 -39.15 3.80
N ALA A 32 1.95 -39.66 2.64
CA ALA A 32 2.68 -39.50 1.39
C ALA A 32 2.78 -38.04 0.90
N THR A 33 1.97 -37.12 1.45
CA THR A 33 1.79 -35.76 0.93
C THR A 33 1.89 -34.67 2.00
N HIS A 34 1.53 -35.01 3.24
CA HIS A 34 1.51 -34.12 4.40
C HIS A 34 2.23 -34.71 5.62
N LEU A 35 2.91 -33.85 6.37
CA LEU A 35 3.18 -34.01 7.80
C LEU A 35 2.00 -33.39 8.58
N ILE A 36 1.43 -34.13 9.52
CA ILE A 36 0.29 -33.68 10.32
C ILE A 36 0.63 -33.85 11.80
N TYR A 37 0.54 -32.77 12.58
CA TYR A 37 0.73 -32.80 14.03
C TYR A 37 -0.61 -32.52 14.73
N VAL A 38 -1.02 -33.38 15.66
CA VAL A 38 -2.26 -33.26 16.44
C VAL A 38 -1.90 -33.07 17.90
N GLU A 39 -2.29 -31.94 18.49
CA GLU A 39 -2.02 -31.59 19.89
C GLU A 39 -3.01 -32.28 20.84
N THR A 40 -2.51 -32.84 21.95
CA THR A 40 -3.30 -33.60 22.93
C THR A 40 -3.74 -32.74 24.13
N SER A 41 -3.21 -31.51 24.28
CA SER A 41 -3.24 -30.72 25.52
C SER A 41 -4.43 -29.76 25.72
N SER A 42 -5.55 -29.91 24.99
CA SER A 42 -6.73 -29.03 25.14
C SER A 42 -8.05 -29.68 24.72
N ASP A 43 -9.16 -29.24 25.33
CA ASP A 43 -10.53 -29.65 24.97
C ASP A 43 -10.91 -29.34 23.51
N VAL A 44 -10.18 -28.42 22.88
CA VAL A 44 -10.21 -28.16 21.44
C VAL A 44 -9.07 -28.94 20.77
N ARG A 45 -9.41 -29.88 19.89
CA ARG A 45 -8.46 -30.59 19.02
C ARG A 45 -7.80 -29.61 18.05
N LYS A 46 -6.50 -29.38 18.22
CA LYS A 46 -5.69 -28.46 17.40
C LYS A 46 -4.71 -29.23 16.53
N GLU A 47 -4.67 -28.89 15.24
CA GLU A 47 -3.85 -29.58 14.24
C GLU A 47 -2.98 -28.61 13.45
N THR A 48 -1.77 -29.06 13.09
CA THR A 48 -0.84 -28.35 12.21
C THR A 48 -0.52 -29.23 11.01
N TRP A 49 -0.84 -28.76 9.81
CA TRP A 49 -0.67 -29.50 8.55
C TRP A 49 0.41 -28.83 7.69
N ILE A 50 1.39 -29.60 7.22
CA ILE A 50 2.47 -29.14 6.34
C ILE A 50 2.56 -30.06 5.13
N LEU A 51 2.44 -29.53 3.93
CA LEU A 51 2.67 -30.29 2.69
C LEU A 51 4.16 -30.46 2.46
N HIS A 52 4.62 -31.65 2.06
CA HIS A 52 6.06 -31.93 1.92
C HIS A 52 6.76 -31.02 0.94
N HIS A 53 6.07 -30.57 -0.12
CA HIS A 53 6.61 -29.61 -1.08
C HIS A 53 6.77 -28.18 -0.51
N HIS A 54 6.12 -27.83 0.62
CA HIS A 54 6.37 -26.59 1.34
C HIS A 54 7.63 -26.64 2.20
N ILE A 55 8.16 -27.83 2.54
CA ILE A 55 9.41 -27.94 3.29
C ILE A 55 10.57 -27.48 2.40
N ALA A 56 11.49 -26.70 2.99
CA ALA A 56 12.73 -26.24 2.36
C ALA A 56 13.93 -27.04 2.88
N THR A 57 14.06 -27.16 4.21
CA THR A 57 15.11 -27.94 4.88
C THR A 57 14.54 -28.70 6.08
N VAL A 58 15.23 -29.79 6.43
CA VAL A 58 14.98 -30.61 7.61
C VAL A 58 16.33 -30.82 8.28
N GLU A 59 16.45 -30.42 9.54
CA GLU A 59 17.71 -30.49 10.30
C GLU A 59 17.48 -31.22 11.63
N LYS A 60 18.15 -32.36 11.81
CA LYS A 60 18.19 -33.08 13.09
C LYS A 60 19.30 -32.49 13.95
N LEU A 61 18.94 -31.94 15.10
CA LEU A 61 19.89 -31.38 16.07
C LEU A 61 20.47 -32.46 16.99
N PRO A 62 21.59 -32.20 17.68
CA PRO A 62 22.15 -33.10 18.68
C PRO A 62 21.14 -33.50 19.76
N LEU A 63 21.26 -34.74 20.26
CA LEU A 63 20.39 -35.27 21.32
C LEU A 63 20.50 -34.42 22.60
N THR A 64 19.34 -34.09 23.19
CA THR A 64 19.27 -33.34 24.46
C THR A 64 18.67 -34.19 25.57
N THR A 65 18.83 -33.74 26.82
CA THR A 65 18.14 -34.30 28.00
C THR A 65 16.61 -34.26 27.92
N THR A 66 16.03 -33.51 26.97
CA THR A 66 14.57 -33.38 26.78
C THR A 66 14.00 -34.22 25.63
N GLY A 67 14.88 -34.85 24.85
CA GLY A 67 14.60 -35.58 23.61
C GLY A 67 15.52 -35.18 22.45
N CYS A 68 15.30 -35.77 21.27
CA CYS A 68 16.04 -35.47 20.04
C CYS A 68 15.30 -34.37 19.24
N PRO A 69 15.89 -33.19 18.99
CA PRO A 69 15.20 -32.11 18.29
C PRO A 69 15.29 -32.22 16.76
N LEU A 70 14.23 -31.78 16.08
CA LEU A 70 14.11 -31.69 14.63
C LEU A 70 13.58 -30.31 14.25
N LEU A 71 14.36 -29.56 13.48
CA LEU A 71 13.93 -28.32 12.84
C LEU A 71 13.41 -28.61 11.42
N ILE A 72 12.33 -27.96 11.04
CA ILE A 72 11.77 -27.97 9.70
C ILE A 72 11.52 -26.52 9.28
N HIS A 73 12.29 -26.00 8.32
CA HIS A 73 12.06 -24.68 7.73
C HIS A 73 11.22 -24.86 6.47
N CYS A 74 10.17 -24.05 6.33
CA CYS A 74 9.24 -24.08 5.20
C CYS A 74 9.42 -22.87 4.29
N LYS A 75 9.13 -23.05 3.00
CA LYS A 75 9.22 -22.04 1.92
C LYS A 75 8.27 -20.85 2.11
N ASN A 76 7.32 -20.96 3.04
CA ASN A 76 6.40 -19.90 3.49
C ASN A 76 6.85 -19.21 4.79
N PHE A 77 8.14 -19.35 5.15
CA PHE A 77 8.78 -18.76 6.35
C PHE A 77 8.29 -19.30 7.70
N CYS A 78 7.48 -20.37 7.70
CA CYS A 78 7.18 -21.11 8.92
C CYS A 78 8.40 -21.98 9.32
N VAL A 79 8.80 -21.92 10.59
CA VAL A 79 9.83 -22.78 11.17
C VAL A 79 9.22 -23.56 12.32
N LEU A 80 9.35 -24.89 12.27
CA LEU A 80 8.78 -25.81 13.26
C LEU A 80 9.91 -26.51 14.00
N HIS A 81 9.83 -26.53 15.33
CA HIS A 81 10.81 -27.16 16.19
C HIS A 81 10.13 -28.28 16.98
N PHE A 82 10.28 -29.51 16.49
CA PHE A 82 9.79 -30.70 17.17
C PHE A 82 10.87 -31.28 18.09
N VAL A 83 10.48 -31.88 19.21
CA VAL A 83 11.36 -32.67 20.07
C VAL A 83 10.76 -34.06 20.26
N PHE A 84 11.47 -35.07 19.75
CA PHE A 84 11.06 -36.47 19.74
C PHE A 84 11.52 -37.17 21.03
N PRO A 85 10.69 -38.05 21.63
CA PRO A 85 11.09 -38.83 22.82
C PRO A 85 12.26 -39.79 22.57
N ARG A 86 12.45 -40.25 21.33
CA ARG A 86 13.49 -41.20 20.92
C ARG A 86 14.26 -40.68 19.72
N GLU A 87 15.58 -40.86 19.73
CA GLU A 87 16.43 -40.47 18.60
C GLU A 87 16.14 -41.30 17.33
N ARG A 88 15.83 -42.59 17.49
CA ARG A 88 15.49 -43.48 16.37
C ARG A 88 14.30 -42.94 15.57
N ASP A 89 13.21 -42.64 16.25
CA ASP A 89 11.97 -42.13 15.65
C ASP A 89 12.23 -40.78 14.95
N CYS A 90 13.06 -39.91 15.55
CA CYS A 90 13.52 -38.66 14.93
C CYS A 90 14.33 -38.88 13.65
N GLN A 91 15.29 -39.82 13.68
CA GLN A 91 16.14 -40.17 12.55
C GLN A 91 15.32 -40.73 11.38
N GLU A 92 14.42 -41.67 11.65
CA GLU A 92 13.56 -42.30 10.66
C GLU A 92 12.56 -41.31 10.02
N VAL A 93 11.93 -40.45 10.83
CA VAL A 93 11.05 -39.37 10.31
C VAL A 93 11.84 -38.32 9.53
N SER A 94 13.04 -37.94 9.99
CA SER A 94 13.92 -36.98 9.28
C SER A 94 14.30 -37.48 7.89
N MET A 95 14.78 -38.72 7.77
CA MET A 95 15.12 -39.33 6.47
C MET A 95 13.90 -39.42 5.54
N SER A 96 12.73 -39.79 6.10
CA SER A 96 11.47 -39.85 5.36
C SER A 96 11.07 -38.46 4.83
N LEU A 97 11.15 -37.41 5.66
CA LEU A 97 10.82 -36.03 5.28
C LEU A 97 11.79 -35.44 4.25
N ILE A 98 13.10 -35.71 4.35
CA ILE A 98 14.08 -35.28 3.35
C ILE A 98 13.71 -35.87 1.99
N ARG A 99 13.46 -37.19 1.91
CA ARG A 99 13.09 -37.87 0.66
C ARG A 99 11.74 -37.41 0.09
N LEU A 100 10.76 -37.09 0.93
CA LEU A 100 9.43 -36.64 0.51
C LEU A 100 9.37 -35.15 0.13
N SER A 101 10.28 -34.32 0.66
CA SER A 101 10.39 -32.90 0.31
C SER A 101 11.36 -32.62 -0.85
N GLN A 102 12.27 -33.56 -1.13
CA GLN A 102 13.25 -33.53 -2.21
C GLN A 102 13.11 -34.78 -3.10
N PRO A 103 11.99 -34.95 -3.84
CA PRO A 103 11.83 -36.04 -4.80
C PRO A 103 12.92 -36.01 -5.87
N ALA A 104 13.39 -37.19 -6.28
CA ALA A 104 14.53 -37.34 -7.18
C ALA A 104 14.14 -37.24 -8.65
N LYS A 105 12.86 -37.45 -8.99
CA LYS A 105 12.32 -37.39 -10.34
C LYS A 105 11.10 -36.47 -10.44
N PRO A 106 10.81 -35.87 -11.61
CA PRO A 106 9.62 -35.05 -11.80
C PRO A 106 8.31 -35.80 -11.50
N GLU A 107 8.22 -37.07 -11.86
CA GLU A 107 7.00 -37.89 -11.70
C GLU A 107 6.68 -38.22 -10.23
N GLU A 108 7.66 -38.06 -9.33
CA GLU A 108 7.52 -38.21 -7.89
C GLU A 108 6.95 -36.94 -7.23
N LEU A 109 6.84 -35.81 -7.97
CA LEU A 109 6.21 -34.59 -7.48
C LEU A 109 4.70 -34.80 -7.27
N TYR A 110 4.18 -34.19 -6.19
CA TYR A 110 2.75 -34.25 -5.84
C TYR A 110 1.81 -33.84 -6.99
N ALA A 111 2.25 -32.96 -7.91
CA ALA A 111 1.47 -32.57 -9.09
C ALA A 111 1.11 -33.72 -10.04
N PHE A 112 1.91 -34.79 -10.12
CA PHE A 112 1.63 -35.98 -10.92
C PHE A 112 0.92 -37.08 -10.11
N LEU A 113 1.17 -37.13 -8.79
CA LEU A 113 0.54 -38.09 -7.87
C LEU A 113 -0.88 -37.68 -7.43
N TYR A 114 -1.23 -36.39 -7.56
CA TYR A 114 -2.53 -35.85 -7.16
C TYR A 114 -3.59 -36.09 -8.22
N ASN A 115 -4.54 -36.98 -7.93
CA ASN A 115 -5.78 -37.13 -8.70
C ASN A 115 -6.98 -36.64 -7.87
N PRO A 116 -7.56 -35.46 -8.17
CA PRO A 116 -8.73 -34.92 -7.48
C PRO A 116 -10.06 -35.63 -7.81
N LYS A 117 -10.04 -36.71 -8.62
CA LYS A 117 -11.22 -37.36 -9.22
C LYS A 117 -12.04 -36.44 -10.15
N GLN A 118 -11.44 -35.35 -10.64
CA GLN A 118 -12.00 -34.56 -11.73
C GLN A 118 -12.01 -35.39 -13.02
N ASN A 119 -13.00 -35.17 -13.88
CA ASN A 119 -12.98 -35.76 -15.22
C ASN A 119 -11.94 -35.03 -16.11
N GLU A 120 -11.55 -35.66 -17.21
CA GLU A 120 -10.44 -35.15 -18.03
C GLU A 120 -10.79 -33.85 -18.76
N LYS A 121 -12.07 -33.61 -19.08
CA LYS A 121 -12.54 -32.38 -19.74
C LYS A 121 -12.46 -31.17 -18.82
N ASP A 122 -12.82 -31.32 -17.54
CA ASP A 122 -12.69 -30.25 -16.55
C ASP A 122 -11.21 -29.86 -16.35
N ARG A 123 -10.31 -30.87 -16.38
CA ARG A 123 -8.86 -30.67 -16.33
C ARG A 123 -8.33 -29.96 -17.58
N GLU A 124 -8.82 -30.32 -18.77
CA GLU A 124 -8.51 -29.64 -20.04
C GLU A 124 -8.97 -28.17 -20.04
N ILE A 125 -10.17 -27.88 -19.54
CA ILE A 125 -10.70 -26.51 -19.37
C ILE A 125 -9.79 -25.70 -18.42
N GLY A 126 -9.29 -26.33 -17.35
CA GLY A 126 -8.29 -25.74 -16.45
C GLY A 126 -7.03 -25.28 -17.18
N TRP A 127 -6.45 -26.13 -18.04
CA TRP A 127 -5.27 -25.76 -18.84
C TRP A 127 -5.58 -24.74 -19.94
N ALA A 128 -6.77 -24.83 -20.58
CA ALA A 128 -7.23 -23.91 -21.62
C ALA A 128 -7.70 -22.53 -21.09
N THR A 129 -7.63 -22.29 -19.77
CA THR A 129 -8.10 -21.04 -19.14
C THR A 129 -7.26 -19.80 -19.52
N VAL A 130 -6.01 -19.99 -19.96
CA VAL A 130 -5.14 -18.93 -20.49
C VAL A 130 -4.63 -19.30 -21.88
N ASP A 131 -5.03 -18.52 -22.88
CA ASP A 131 -4.60 -18.62 -24.27
C ASP A 131 -3.80 -17.37 -24.67
N LEU A 132 -2.62 -17.57 -25.27
CA LEU A 132 -1.75 -16.49 -25.74
C LEU A 132 -2.32 -15.77 -26.96
N LYS A 133 -3.02 -16.47 -27.87
CA LYS A 133 -3.71 -15.85 -29.02
C LYS A 133 -4.85 -14.97 -28.56
N ALA A 134 -5.70 -15.43 -27.65
CA ALA A 134 -6.75 -14.63 -27.04
C ALA A 134 -6.19 -13.37 -26.36
N GLU A 135 -5.04 -13.47 -25.67
CA GLU A 135 -4.42 -12.32 -25.00
C GLU A 135 -3.78 -11.33 -25.98
N PHE A 136 -3.07 -11.79 -27.01
CA PHE A 136 -2.61 -10.90 -28.09
C PHE A 136 -3.81 -10.23 -28.80
N LYS A 137 -4.89 -10.98 -29.06
CA LYS A 137 -6.12 -10.44 -29.64
C LYS A 137 -6.81 -9.42 -28.74
N ARG A 138 -6.76 -9.60 -27.41
CA ARG A 138 -7.23 -8.62 -26.41
C ARG A 138 -6.44 -7.31 -26.47
N MET A 139 -5.13 -7.40 -26.71
CA MET A 139 -4.24 -6.26 -26.97
C MET A 139 -4.34 -5.69 -28.40
N GLY A 140 -5.30 -6.17 -29.22
CA GLY A 140 -5.45 -5.72 -30.60
C GLY A 140 -4.31 -6.16 -31.52
N VAL A 141 -3.75 -7.36 -31.33
CA VAL A 141 -2.71 -7.96 -32.17
C VAL A 141 -3.25 -9.25 -32.80
N PRO A 142 -3.09 -9.49 -34.12
CA PRO A 142 -2.40 -8.67 -35.12
C PRO A 142 -3.14 -7.36 -35.48
N ASN A 143 -2.37 -6.35 -35.91
CA ASN A 143 -2.86 -5.04 -36.38
C ASN A 143 -2.03 -4.56 -37.58
N GLU A 144 -2.03 -3.26 -37.90
CA GLU A 144 -1.25 -2.67 -38.99
C GLU A 144 0.27 -2.91 -38.83
N TYR A 145 0.79 -2.81 -37.60
CA TYR A 145 2.23 -2.83 -37.31
C TYR A 145 2.74 -4.15 -36.75
N TRP A 146 1.89 -4.94 -36.10
CA TRP A 146 2.26 -6.17 -35.39
C TRP A 146 1.57 -7.41 -35.95
N GLU A 147 2.30 -8.53 -36.00
CA GLU A 147 1.77 -9.85 -36.36
C GLU A 147 2.17 -10.94 -35.35
N ILE A 148 1.38 -12.00 -35.29
CA ILE A 148 1.69 -13.21 -34.51
C ILE A 148 2.41 -14.19 -35.45
N THR A 149 3.63 -14.57 -35.11
CA THR A 149 4.50 -15.43 -35.91
C THR A 149 4.57 -16.85 -35.37
N ASP A 150 4.61 -17.84 -36.27
CA ASP A 150 4.77 -19.26 -35.96
C ASP A 150 6.23 -19.73 -36.00
N LEU A 151 7.18 -18.80 -36.18
CA LEU A 151 8.62 -19.09 -36.34
C LEU A 151 9.24 -19.85 -35.15
N ASN A 152 8.62 -19.82 -33.97
CA ASN A 152 9.05 -20.60 -32.80
C ASN A 152 8.09 -21.75 -32.43
N LYS A 153 7.15 -22.13 -33.31
CA LYS A 153 6.13 -23.17 -33.06
C LYS A 153 6.69 -24.52 -32.58
N ASN A 154 7.89 -24.87 -33.06
CA ASN A 154 8.61 -26.09 -32.68
C ASN A 154 9.82 -25.80 -31.78
N TYR A 155 9.84 -24.67 -31.06
CA TYR A 155 10.93 -24.17 -30.21
C TYR A 155 12.31 -23.97 -30.89
N GLY A 156 12.37 -24.08 -32.22
CA GLY A 156 13.61 -24.14 -33.00
C GLY A 156 14.41 -22.85 -33.12
N ILE A 157 13.87 -21.69 -32.70
CA ILE A 157 14.61 -20.43 -32.63
C ILE A 157 15.02 -20.13 -31.18
N CYS A 158 14.12 -20.35 -30.22
CA CYS A 158 14.41 -20.22 -28.81
C CYS A 158 13.57 -21.20 -27.96
N SER A 159 14.25 -22.16 -27.34
CA SER A 159 13.68 -23.17 -26.44
C SER A 159 13.19 -22.65 -25.08
N THR A 160 13.27 -21.33 -24.86
CA THR A 160 12.80 -20.67 -23.63
C THR A 160 11.83 -19.52 -23.92
N TYR A 161 11.37 -19.42 -25.17
CA TYR A 161 10.24 -18.59 -25.61
C TYR A 161 9.02 -19.48 -25.88
N PRO A 162 7.79 -18.96 -25.73
CA PRO A 162 6.59 -19.68 -26.14
C PRO A 162 6.61 -19.99 -27.64
N THR A 163 5.73 -20.91 -28.04
CA THR A 163 5.51 -21.31 -29.44
C THR A 163 4.91 -20.20 -30.29
N GLU A 164 4.21 -19.27 -29.65
CA GLU A 164 3.49 -18.15 -30.28
C GLU A 164 4.08 -16.84 -29.78
N LEU A 165 4.54 -16.00 -30.72
CA LEU A 165 5.24 -14.76 -30.46
C LEU A 165 4.66 -13.66 -31.33
N ALA A 166 4.72 -12.41 -30.88
CA ALA A 166 4.36 -11.26 -31.70
C ALA A 166 5.59 -10.38 -32.02
N VAL A 167 5.70 -9.98 -33.28
CA VAL A 167 6.82 -9.24 -33.88
C VAL A 167 6.30 -8.12 -34.79
N PRO A 168 7.10 -7.09 -35.11
CA PRO A 168 6.72 -6.10 -36.11
C PRO A 168 6.58 -6.75 -37.49
N LYS A 169 5.53 -6.41 -38.25
CA LYS A 169 5.29 -6.89 -39.63
C LYS A 169 6.40 -6.56 -40.62
N THR A 170 7.22 -5.56 -40.32
CA THR A 170 8.38 -5.16 -41.12
C THR A 170 9.64 -5.99 -40.81
N ALA A 171 9.64 -6.80 -39.74
CA ALA A 171 10.76 -7.67 -39.36
C ALA A 171 10.63 -9.04 -40.02
N GLY A 172 11.18 -9.18 -41.23
CA GLY A 172 11.14 -10.42 -42.00
C GLY A 172 11.83 -11.60 -41.29
N LYS A 173 11.52 -12.83 -41.74
CA LYS A 173 12.06 -14.09 -41.18
C LYS A 173 13.59 -14.11 -41.00
N LEU A 174 14.33 -13.50 -41.93
CA LEU A 174 15.80 -13.39 -41.83
C LEU A 174 16.22 -12.45 -40.69
N THR A 175 15.56 -11.30 -40.53
CA THR A 175 15.77 -10.34 -39.44
C THR A 175 15.57 -11.01 -38.07
N VAL A 176 14.49 -11.77 -37.91
CA VAL A 176 14.20 -12.53 -36.67
C VAL A 176 15.26 -13.59 -36.38
N VAL A 177 15.68 -14.37 -37.38
CA VAL A 177 16.68 -15.44 -37.24
C VAL A 177 18.12 -14.92 -37.07
N GLY A 178 18.43 -13.72 -37.58
CA GLY A 178 19.70 -13.04 -37.33
C GLY A 178 19.77 -12.48 -35.92
N SER A 179 18.75 -11.70 -35.52
CA SER A 179 18.63 -11.17 -34.15
C SER A 179 18.68 -12.28 -33.10
N SER A 180 18.00 -13.43 -33.31
CA SER A 180 18.07 -14.54 -32.36
C SER A 180 19.48 -15.12 -32.20
N LYS A 181 20.28 -15.21 -33.27
CA LYS A 181 21.68 -15.66 -33.19
C LYS A 181 22.57 -14.67 -32.42
N PHE A 182 22.27 -13.38 -32.52
CA PHE A 182 23.00 -12.31 -31.82
C PHE A 182 22.52 -12.06 -30.39
N ARG A 183 21.37 -12.62 -29.98
CA ARG A 183 20.77 -12.44 -28.66
C ARG A 183 21.00 -13.67 -27.78
N SER A 184 21.45 -13.46 -26.55
CA SER A 184 21.80 -14.55 -25.64
C SER A 184 20.69 -15.60 -25.49
N ARG A 185 21.02 -16.88 -25.75
CA ARG A 185 20.08 -18.02 -25.73
C ARG A 185 18.93 -17.95 -26.74
N GLY A 186 19.08 -17.20 -27.84
CA GLY A 186 18.04 -17.08 -28.87
C GLY A 186 16.94 -16.08 -28.54
N ARG A 187 17.03 -15.34 -27.42
CA ARG A 187 15.92 -14.56 -26.85
C ARG A 187 15.83 -13.18 -27.48
N PHE A 188 15.42 -13.16 -28.75
CA PHE A 188 15.28 -11.97 -29.60
C PHE A 188 14.18 -11.00 -29.12
N PRO A 189 14.18 -9.73 -29.56
CA PRO A 189 13.12 -8.76 -29.26
C PRO A 189 11.73 -9.25 -29.69
N VAL A 190 10.84 -9.45 -28.73
CA VAL A 190 9.43 -9.82 -28.96
C VAL A 190 8.49 -8.94 -28.15
N LEU A 191 7.26 -8.81 -28.62
CA LEU A 191 6.23 -8.05 -27.92
C LEU A 191 5.88 -8.68 -26.57
N SER A 192 5.65 -7.84 -25.56
CA SER A 192 5.15 -8.21 -24.24
C SER A 192 3.85 -7.49 -23.85
N TYR A 193 3.62 -6.27 -24.35
CA TYR A 193 2.40 -5.49 -24.11
C TYR A 193 2.28 -4.34 -25.14
N ILE A 194 1.06 -3.93 -25.49
CA ILE A 194 0.79 -2.68 -26.23
C ILE A 194 -0.12 -1.77 -25.39
N TYR A 195 0.24 -0.49 -25.35
CA TYR A 195 -0.56 0.59 -24.79
C TYR A 195 -1.06 1.51 -25.91
N ASP A 196 -2.34 1.91 -25.84
CA ASP A 196 -2.96 2.90 -26.74
C ASP A 196 -2.75 2.60 -28.24
N ASN A 197 -2.76 1.30 -28.58
CA ASN A 197 -2.52 0.73 -29.92
C ASN A 197 -1.23 1.21 -30.65
N SER A 198 -0.24 1.77 -29.93
CA SER A 198 0.98 2.30 -30.56
C SER A 198 2.26 2.10 -29.75
N ALA A 199 2.24 2.38 -28.44
CA ALA A 199 3.43 2.24 -27.61
C ALA A 199 3.59 0.77 -27.19
N ALA A 200 4.74 0.16 -27.46
CA ALA A 200 4.98 -1.27 -27.21
C ALA A 200 6.02 -1.51 -26.12
N ILE A 201 5.72 -2.37 -25.15
CA ILE A 201 6.74 -3.04 -24.32
C ILE A 201 7.23 -4.25 -25.12
N CYS A 202 8.49 -4.22 -25.50
CA CYS A 202 9.20 -5.37 -26.07
C CYS A 202 10.19 -5.93 -25.05
N ARG A 203 10.65 -7.16 -25.27
CA ARG A 203 11.53 -7.88 -24.34
C ARG A 203 12.55 -8.76 -25.05
N CYS A 204 13.76 -8.85 -24.51
CA CYS A 204 14.82 -9.74 -25.00
C CYS A 204 15.87 -10.06 -23.91
N SER A 205 16.88 -10.83 -24.28
CA SER A 205 18.17 -10.90 -23.57
C SER A 205 19.15 -9.82 -24.06
N GLN A 206 20.30 -9.71 -23.39
CA GLN A 206 21.44 -8.94 -23.90
C GLN A 206 21.88 -9.37 -25.31
N PRO A 207 22.44 -8.45 -26.11
CA PRO A 207 23.16 -8.77 -27.33
C PRO A 207 24.53 -9.41 -27.03
N LEU A 208 25.10 -10.07 -28.03
CA LEU A 208 26.43 -10.68 -28.03
C LEU A 208 27.46 -9.75 -28.70
N SER A 209 27.42 -8.47 -28.34
CA SER A 209 28.19 -7.40 -28.99
C SER A 209 29.69 -7.37 -28.66
N GLY A 210 30.11 -7.99 -27.55
CA GLY A 210 31.46 -7.81 -27.01
C GLY A 210 31.89 -6.34 -26.96
N PHE A 211 33.12 -6.07 -27.37
CA PHE A 211 33.61 -4.70 -27.53
C PHE A 211 33.07 -4.01 -28.79
N SER A 212 32.96 -4.70 -29.93
CA SER A 212 32.74 -4.09 -31.26
C SER A 212 31.90 -4.91 -32.26
N ALA A 213 31.40 -6.09 -31.89
CA ALA A 213 30.57 -6.91 -32.77
C ALA A 213 29.17 -6.30 -32.97
N ARG A 214 28.69 -6.36 -34.21
CA ARG A 214 27.40 -5.83 -34.68
C ARG A 214 26.60 -6.91 -35.38
N CYS A 215 25.28 -6.71 -35.47
CA CYS A 215 24.37 -7.57 -36.22
C CYS A 215 23.33 -6.69 -36.90
N VAL A 216 23.39 -6.63 -38.23
CA VAL A 216 22.52 -5.76 -39.04
C VAL A 216 21.06 -6.18 -38.88
N GLU A 217 20.80 -7.47 -38.68
CA GLU A 217 19.47 -8.04 -38.44
C GLU A 217 18.91 -7.63 -37.07
N ASP A 218 19.74 -7.46 -36.04
CA ASP A 218 19.30 -6.98 -34.73
C ASP A 218 19.09 -5.46 -34.71
N GLU A 219 19.96 -4.71 -35.41
CA GLU A 219 19.79 -3.28 -35.66
C GLU A 219 18.49 -3.01 -36.46
N GLN A 220 18.21 -3.80 -37.50
CA GLN A 220 16.93 -3.79 -38.22
C GLN A 220 15.75 -4.17 -37.32
N MET A 221 15.89 -5.15 -36.43
CA MET A 221 14.81 -5.58 -35.52
C MET A 221 14.40 -4.45 -34.57
N LEU A 222 15.37 -3.73 -33.99
CA LEU A 222 15.07 -2.56 -33.15
C LEU A 222 14.49 -1.41 -33.99
N GLN A 223 14.99 -1.17 -35.20
CA GLN A 223 14.41 -0.16 -36.09
C GLN A 223 12.96 -0.51 -36.50
N ALA A 224 12.62 -1.78 -36.67
CA ALA A 224 11.26 -2.25 -36.92
C ALA A 224 10.33 -2.01 -35.72
N ILE A 225 10.80 -2.24 -34.48
CA ILE A 225 10.06 -1.94 -33.24
C ILE A 225 9.83 -0.43 -33.07
N SER A 226 10.83 0.40 -33.40
CA SER A 226 10.71 1.86 -33.40
C SER A 226 9.65 2.33 -34.44
N LYS A 227 9.77 1.85 -35.69
CA LYS A 227 8.81 2.17 -36.77
C LYS A 227 7.38 1.67 -36.54
N ALA A 228 7.19 0.67 -35.66
CA ALA A 228 5.89 0.16 -35.28
C ALA A 228 5.11 1.08 -34.30
N ASN A 229 5.67 2.23 -33.92
CA ASN A 229 5.01 3.25 -33.10
C ASN A 229 5.05 4.63 -33.81
N PRO A 230 4.01 5.00 -34.59
CA PRO A 230 4.00 6.27 -35.31
C PRO A 230 3.88 7.51 -34.41
N LYS A 231 3.63 7.36 -33.10
CA LYS A 231 3.47 8.49 -32.17
C LYS A 231 4.78 8.98 -31.55
N CYS A 232 5.92 8.27 -31.73
CA CYS A 232 7.19 8.61 -31.12
C CYS A 232 8.37 8.32 -32.06
N SER A 233 9.29 9.27 -32.23
CA SER A 233 10.43 9.15 -33.16
C SER A 233 11.61 8.33 -32.64
N PHE A 234 11.58 7.93 -31.36
CA PHE A 234 12.61 7.14 -30.69
C PHE A 234 11.99 6.04 -29.82
N MET A 235 12.83 5.09 -29.39
CA MET A 235 12.46 4.06 -28.41
C MET A 235 13.47 4.00 -27.26
N TYR A 236 13.02 3.63 -26.07
CA TYR A 236 13.92 3.34 -24.96
C TYR A 236 14.48 1.92 -25.08
N VAL A 237 15.78 1.76 -24.86
CA VAL A 237 16.41 0.45 -24.58
C VAL A 237 16.78 0.44 -23.11
N VAL A 238 16.11 -0.42 -22.35
CA VAL A 238 16.20 -0.49 -20.90
C VAL A 238 16.95 -1.76 -20.53
N ASP A 239 18.27 -1.64 -20.46
CA ASP A 239 19.06 -2.64 -19.74
C ASP A 239 18.86 -2.40 -18.26
N THR A 240 18.09 -3.28 -17.67
CA THR A 240 17.86 -3.22 -16.24
C THR A 240 19.17 -3.23 -15.42
N ARG A 241 20.32 -3.78 -15.92
CA ARG A 241 21.63 -3.90 -15.21
C ARG A 241 22.14 -2.65 -14.47
N PRO A 242 22.99 -2.80 -13.43
CA PRO A 242 23.90 -1.73 -13.07
C PRO A 242 24.99 -1.66 -14.15
N LYS A 243 25.47 -0.44 -14.41
CA LYS A 243 26.49 -0.19 -15.43
C LYS A 243 27.73 -1.10 -15.25
N LEU A 244 28.18 -1.33 -14.01
CA LEU A 244 29.32 -2.21 -13.70
C LEU A 244 29.10 -3.66 -14.20
N ASN A 245 27.98 -4.29 -13.85
CA ASN A 245 27.73 -5.69 -14.22
C ASN A 245 27.43 -5.82 -15.73
N ALA A 246 26.93 -4.76 -16.39
CA ALA A 246 26.81 -4.71 -17.85
C ALA A 246 28.18 -4.65 -18.53
N MET A 247 29.09 -3.79 -18.05
CA MET A 247 30.47 -3.71 -18.56
C MET A 247 31.26 -5.02 -18.32
N ALA A 248 31.07 -5.68 -17.17
CA ALA A 248 31.67 -7.00 -16.92
C ALA A 248 31.15 -8.09 -17.88
N ASN A 249 29.86 -8.08 -18.23
CA ASN A 249 29.33 -8.96 -19.28
C ASN A 249 29.87 -8.58 -20.68
N ARG A 250 30.14 -7.30 -20.93
CA ARG A 250 30.71 -6.81 -22.20
C ARG A 250 32.14 -7.32 -22.43
N ALA A 251 32.97 -7.32 -21.39
CA ALA A 251 34.31 -7.92 -21.43
C ALA A 251 34.27 -9.44 -21.71
N ALA A 252 33.22 -10.14 -21.27
CA ALA A 252 33.00 -11.57 -21.49
C ALA A 252 32.31 -11.90 -22.84
N GLY A 253 32.47 -11.05 -23.87
CA GLY A 253 31.93 -11.27 -25.22
C GLY A 253 30.41 -11.08 -25.37
N LYS A 254 29.71 -10.68 -24.31
CA LYS A 254 28.30 -10.27 -24.36
C LYS A 254 28.25 -8.74 -24.45
N GLY A 255 27.17 -8.07 -24.03
CA GLY A 255 27.22 -6.61 -23.91
C GLY A 255 25.86 -5.98 -23.81
N TYR A 256 25.73 -4.82 -24.44
CA TYR A 256 24.53 -3.99 -24.50
C TYR A 256 24.62 -3.09 -25.74
N GLU A 257 23.47 -2.59 -26.17
CA GLU A 257 23.28 -1.79 -27.36
C GLU A 257 24.09 -0.47 -27.30
N ASN A 258 24.80 -0.14 -28.37
CA ASN A 258 25.61 1.08 -28.47
C ASN A 258 24.88 2.11 -29.33
N GLU A 259 24.69 3.33 -28.83
CA GLU A 259 23.86 4.35 -29.48
C GLU A 259 24.41 4.78 -30.85
N ASP A 260 25.73 4.68 -31.08
CA ASP A 260 26.37 4.89 -32.40
C ASP A 260 25.92 3.89 -33.49
N ASN A 261 25.50 2.68 -33.08
CA ASN A 261 25.11 1.59 -33.99
C ASN A 261 23.59 1.47 -34.14
N TYR A 262 22.83 1.75 -33.08
CA TYR A 262 21.39 1.60 -33.02
C TYR A 262 20.69 2.96 -33.15
N SER A 263 20.37 3.36 -34.39
CA SER A 263 19.68 4.62 -34.67
C SER A 263 18.37 4.75 -33.88
N ASN A 264 18.12 5.94 -33.32
CA ASN A 264 16.86 6.33 -32.66
C ASN A 264 16.53 5.55 -31.37
N ILE A 265 17.53 5.01 -30.67
CA ILE A 265 17.34 4.54 -29.28
C ILE A 265 17.72 5.63 -28.26
N ARG A 266 17.17 5.52 -27.05
CA ARG A 266 17.71 6.13 -25.82
C ARG A 266 18.05 5.00 -24.85
N PHE A 267 19.32 4.86 -24.49
CA PHE A 267 19.76 3.75 -23.64
C PHE A 267 19.73 4.12 -22.14
N GLN A 268 19.04 3.32 -21.33
CA GLN A 268 18.90 3.56 -19.89
C GLN A 268 19.30 2.33 -19.06
N PHE A 269 20.23 2.53 -18.10
CA PHE A 269 20.47 1.58 -17.02
C PHE A 269 19.52 1.86 -15.84
N VAL A 270 18.85 0.83 -15.32
CA VAL A 270 17.97 0.97 -14.14
C VAL A 270 18.66 0.55 -12.82
N GLY A 271 19.93 0.13 -12.88
CA GLY A 271 20.82 0.17 -11.70
C GLY A 271 20.74 -1.04 -10.78
N ILE A 272 20.82 -2.26 -11.30
CA ILE A 272 20.38 -3.45 -10.54
C ILE A 272 21.52 -3.99 -9.55
N GLU A 273 21.39 -4.84 -8.48
CA GLU A 273 22.50 -5.68 -7.82
C GLU A 273 22.12 -7.09 -7.19
N ASN A 274 22.81 -8.26 -7.48
CA ASN A 274 22.46 -9.56 -8.22
C ASN A 274 21.68 -10.81 -7.62
N ILE A 275 21.69 -12.05 -8.24
CA ILE A 275 21.00 -13.27 -7.68
C ILE A 275 21.50 -13.42 -6.25
N HIS A 276 22.81 -13.62 -6.15
CA HIS A 276 23.43 -14.09 -4.94
C HIS A 276 23.21 -13.04 -3.84
N VAL A 277 23.10 -11.76 -4.23
CA VAL A 277 22.68 -10.63 -3.39
C VAL A 277 21.22 -10.75 -2.95
N MET A 278 20.26 -10.99 -3.84
CA MET A 278 18.84 -11.16 -3.48
C MET A 278 18.57 -12.41 -2.63
N ARG A 279 19.27 -13.52 -2.89
CA ARG A 279 19.21 -14.73 -2.05
C ARG A 279 19.81 -14.47 -0.67
N ASN A 280 20.94 -13.78 -0.60
CA ASN A 280 21.59 -13.34 0.65
C ASN A 280 20.70 -12.32 1.41
N SER A 281 20.02 -11.43 0.68
CA SER A 281 19.06 -10.47 1.22
C SER A 281 17.87 -11.16 1.88
N LEU A 282 17.30 -12.18 1.21
CA LEU A 282 16.26 -13.02 1.79
C LEU A 282 16.79 -13.80 3.00
N GLN A 283 17.97 -14.42 2.90
CA GLN A 283 18.59 -15.17 4.01
C GLN A 283 18.76 -14.30 5.27
N LYS A 284 19.28 -13.07 5.12
CA LYS A 284 19.37 -12.09 6.21
C LYS A 284 18.00 -11.66 6.75
N LEU A 285 17.00 -11.51 5.89
CA LEU A 285 15.64 -11.23 6.34
C LEU A 285 15.08 -12.38 7.20
N LEU A 286 15.34 -13.62 6.82
CA LEU A 286 14.97 -14.79 7.62
C LEU A 286 15.69 -14.77 8.97
N GLU A 287 17.00 -14.57 9.01
CA GLU A 287 17.79 -14.45 10.25
C GLU A 287 17.21 -13.42 11.24
N VAL A 288 16.67 -12.31 10.73
CA VAL A 288 16.01 -11.26 11.53
C VAL A 288 14.62 -11.69 11.99
N CYS A 289 13.81 -12.33 11.14
CA CYS A 289 12.56 -12.97 11.53
C CYS A 289 12.75 -14.15 12.50
N GLU A 290 13.97 -14.71 12.58
CA GLU A 290 14.33 -15.86 13.38
C GLU A 290 14.96 -15.51 14.76
N MET A 291 15.16 -14.21 15.04
CA MET A 291 15.60 -13.73 16.36
C MET A 291 14.63 -14.17 17.48
N LYS A 292 15.17 -14.71 18.59
CA LYS A 292 14.36 -15.27 19.69
C LYS A 292 13.68 -14.20 20.56
N THR A 293 14.37 -13.10 20.83
CA THR A 293 13.90 -11.99 21.67
C THR A 293 14.46 -10.64 21.16
N PRO A 294 14.16 -10.22 19.91
CA PRO A 294 14.66 -8.97 19.36
C PRO A 294 14.04 -7.77 20.07
N THR A 295 14.79 -6.68 20.27
CA THR A 295 14.16 -5.37 20.48
C THR A 295 13.65 -4.83 19.14
N MET A 296 12.74 -3.86 19.18
CA MET A 296 12.28 -3.19 17.95
C MET A 296 13.43 -2.48 17.22
N SER A 297 14.47 -2.04 17.94
CA SER A 297 15.68 -1.44 17.34
C SER A 297 16.49 -2.46 16.55
N ASP A 298 16.75 -3.63 17.15
CA ASP A 298 17.51 -4.72 16.51
C ASP A 298 16.76 -5.27 15.29
N TYR A 299 15.43 -5.40 15.39
CA TYR A 299 14.57 -5.84 14.30
C TYR A 299 14.59 -4.85 13.12
N LEU A 300 14.45 -3.55 13.37
CA LEU A 300 14.48 -2.52 12.31
C LEU A 300 15.88 -2.43 11.67
N THR A 301 16.93 -2.42 12.49
CA THR A 301 18.32 -2.38 12.02
C THR A 301 18.67 -3.64 11.21
N GLY A 302 18.20 -4.81 11.64
CA GLY A 302 18.33 -6.07 10.90
C GLY A 302 17.56 -6.03 9.57
N LEU A 303 16.31 -5.57 9.59
CA LEU A 303 15.46 -5.44 8.39
C LEU A 303 16.09 -4.50 7.35
N GLU A 304 16.68 -3.38 7.77
CA GLU A 304 17.44 -2.49 6.89
C GLU A 304 18.72 -3.16 6.35
N ASN A 305 19.51 -3.80 7.22
CA ASN A 305 20.74 -4.51 6.86
C ASN A 305 20.51 -5.75 5.96
N SER A 306 19.28 -6.27 5.90
CA SER A 306 18.89 -7.27 4.90
C SER A 306 18.90 -6.71 3.48
N GLY A 307 18.64 -5.41 3.30
CA GLY A 307 18.47 -4.75 2.00
C GLY A 307 17.17 -5.08 1.26
N TRP A 308 16.31 -5.96 1.80
CA TRP A 308 15.16 -6.54 1.08
C TRP A 308 14.17 -5.48 0.56
N LEU A 309 13.84 -4.49 1.39
CA LEU A 309 12.92 -3.40 1.03
C LEU A 309 13.51 -2.47 -0.04
N ARG A 310 14.83 -2.22 -0.02
CA ARG A 310 15.52 -1.45 -1.07
C ARG A 310 15.42 -2.16 -2.42
N HIS A 311 15.62 -3.47 -2.41
CA HIS A 311 15.49 -4.30 -3.61
C HIS A 311 14.05 -4.28 -4.16
N ILE A 312 13.03 -4.42 -3.31
CA ILE A 312 11.62 -4.30 -3.75
C ILE A 312 11.32 -2.90 -4.31
N LYS A 313 11.75 -1.83 -3.62
CA LYS A 313 11.51 -0.43 -4.05
C LYS A 313 12.01 -0.21 -5.48
N ALA A 314 13.21 -0.66 -5.80
CA ALA A 314 13.79 -0.34 -7.10
C ALA A 314 13.34 -1.28 -8.23
N VAL A 315 12.77 -2.47 -7.94
CA VAL A 315 11.90 -3.19 -8.91
C VAL A 315 10.67 -2.34 -9.22
N MET A 316 10.08 -1.72 -8.20
CA MET A 316 8.91 -0.86 -8.36
C MET A 316 9.22 0.38 -9.21
N ASP A 317 10.33 1.07 -8.92
CA ASP A 317 10.81 2.24 -9.68
C ASP A 317 10.97 1.92 -11.17
N ALA A 318 11.51 0.74 -11.52
CA ALA A 318 11.69 0.30 -12.90
C ALA A 318 10.36 0.08 -13.65
N GLY A 319 9.36 -0.53 -13.00
CA GLY A 319 8.02 -0.67 -13.58
C GLY A 319 7.29 0.67 -13.74
N VAL A 320 7.49 1.60 -12.80
CA VAL A 320 6.98 2.98 -12.88
C VAL A 320 7.64 3.77 -14.01
N PHE A 321 8.94 3.61 -14.24
CA PHE A 321 9.64 4.24 -15.37
C PHE A 321 9.08 3.79 -16.72
N LEU A 322 8.89 2.47 -16.92
CA LEU A 322 8.24 1.94 -18.12
C LEU A 322 6.83 2.51 -18.31
N ALA A 323 6.02 2.51 -17.25
CA ALA A 323 4.66 3.02 -17.31
C ALA A 323 4.65 4.51 -17.73
N LYS A 324 5.52 5.34 -17.13
CA LYS A 324 5.69 6.76 -17.50
C LYS A 324 6.13 6.94 -18.95
N ALA A 325 7.14 6.21 -19.42
CA ALA A 325 7.62 6.32 -20.81
C ALA A 325 6.50 6.07 -21.83
N MET A 326 5.55 5.19 -21.51
CA MET A 326 4.39 4.89 -22.37
C MET A 326 3.20 5.83 -22.18
N THR A 327 2.93 6.30 -20.96
CA THR A 327 1.79 7.21 -20.69
C THR A 327 2.10 8.66 -21.01
N GLU A 328 3.29 9.14 -20.65
CA GLU A 328 3.74 10.54 -20.73
C GLU A 328 4.44 10.81 -22.07
N GLU A 329 5.48 10.04 -22.42
CA GLU A 329 6.27 10.23 -23.67
C GLU A 329 5.73 9.47 -24.90
N LYS A 330 4.76 8.55 -24.72
CA LYS A 330 4.25 7.62 -25.75
C LYS A 330 5.32 6.75 -26.41
N ALA A 331 6.49 6.60 -25.79
CA ALA A 331 7.62 5.88 -26.34
C ALA A 331 7.43 4.35 -26.26
N SER A 332 7.95 3.63 -27.26
CA SER A 332 8.13 2.18 -27.16
C SER A 332 9.37 1.86 -26.32
N VAL A 333 9.36 0.72 -25.62
CA VAL A 333 10.40 0.33 -24.67
C VAL A 333 10.84 -1.11 -24.90
N LEU A 334 12.11 -1.34 -25.25
CA LEU A 334 12.71 -2.67 -25.25
C LEU A 334 13.39 -2.93 -23.90
N VAL A 335 12.88 -3.90 -23.17
CA VAL A 335 13.32 -4.24 -21.81
C VAL A 335 14.19 -5.48 -21.86
N HIS A 336 15.42 -5.37 -21.38
CA HIS A 336 16.31 -6.53 -21.32
C HIS A 336 17.17 -6.52 -20.06
N CYS A 337 17.98 -7.56 -19.98
CA CYS A 337 18.92 -7.78 -18.89
C CYS A 337 20.01 -8.73 -19.40
N SER A 338 20.70 -9.48 -18.53
CA SER A 338 21.55 -10.59 -18.98
C SER A 338 20.79 -11.59 -19.86
N ASP A 339 19.84 -12.35 -19.30
CA ASP A 339 19.22 -13.49 -19.99
C ASP A 339 17.70 -13.31 -20.27
N GLY A 340 17.08 -12.17 -19.91
CA GLY A 340 15.77 -11.76 -20.42
C GLY A 340 14.52 -12.48 -19.86
N TRP A 341 14.62 -13.15 -18.70
CA TRP A 341 13.51 -13.90 -18.06
C TRP A 341 13.13 -13.40 -16.65
N ASP A 342 13.78 -12.33 -16.18
CA ASP A 342 14.12 -12.22 -14.75
C ASP A 342 13.52 -10.97 -14.10
N ARG A 343 14.34 -10.01 -13.64
CA ARG A 343 14.02 -8.57 -13.67
C ARG A 343 13.27 -8.10 -14.91
N THR A 344 13.58 -8.61 -16.11
CA THR A 344 12.78 -8.36 -17.32
C THR A 344 11.33 -8.80 -17.15
N ALA A 345 11.09 -9.93 -16.48
CA ALA A 345 9.74 -10.39 -16.13
C ALA A 345 9.10 -9.54 -15.04
N GLN A 346 9.81 -9.25 -13.95
CA GLN A 346 9.30 -8.41 -12.87
C GLN A 346 8.88 -7.02 -13.39
N VAL A 347 9.73 -6.39 -14.19
CA VAL A 347 9.55 -5.03 -14.71
C VAL A 347 8.48 -4.96 -15.81
N CYS A 348 8.47 -5.89 -16.78
CA CYS A 348 7.39 -5.93 -17.78
C CYS A 348 6.03 -6.31 -17.18
N SER A 349 5.98 -7.26 -16.23
CA SER A 349 4.73 -7.61 -15.53
C SER A 349 4.17 -6.43 -14.75
N LEU A 350 5.05 -5.75 -13.99
CA LEU A 350 4.64 -4.63 -13.16
C LEU A 350 4.19 -3.44 -14.00
N ALA A 351 4.92 -3.10 -15.08
CA ALA A 351 4.48 -2.07 -16.02
C ALA A 351 3.12 -2.42 -16.62
N GLY A 352 2.89 -3.68 -17.02
CA GLY A 352 1.59 -4.18 -17.42
C GLY A 352 0.51 -3.91 -16.35
N ILE A 353 0.73 -4.33 -15.10
CA ILE A 353 -0.22 -4.12 -13.99
C ILE A 353 -0.49 -2.62 -13.72
N LEU A 354 0.50 -1.75 -13.91
CA LEU A 354 0.36 -0.29 -13.77
C LEU A 354 -0.42 0.35 -14.95
N LEU A 355 -0.29 -0.19 -16.16
CA LEU A 355 -0.92 0.33 -17.38
C LEU A 355 -2.34 -0.22 -17.61
N ASP A 356 -2.55 -1.53 -17.38
CA ASP A 356 -3.78 -2.24 -17.76
C ASP A 356 -4.63 -2.62 -16.52
N PRO A 357 -5.88 -2.14 -16.41
CA PRO A 357 -6.82 -2.62 -15.39
C PRO A 357 -7.14 -4.12 -15.48
N TYR A 358 -7.06 -4.75 -16.66
CA TYR A 358 -7.35 -6.18 -16.83
C TYR A 358 -6.45 -7.04 -15.96
N TYR A 359 -5.14 -6.75 -15.94
CA TYR A 359 -4.15 -7.50 -15.15
C TYR A 359 -4.30 -7.33 -13.62
N ARG A 360 -5.28 -6.55 -13.15
CA ARG A 360 -5.66 -6.40 -11.73
C ARG A 360 -6.86 -7.28 -11.33
N THR A 361 -7.56 -7.87 -12.30
CA THR A 361 -8.59 -8.89 -12.07
C THR A 361 -7.94 -10.24 -11.74
N ILE A 362 -8.66 -11.18 -11.10
CA ILE A 362 -8.08 -12.50 -10.79
C ILE A 362 -7.67 -13.25 -12.06
N LYS A 363 -8.56 -13.33 -13.07
CA LYS A 363 -8.26 -13.97 -14.35
C LYS A 363 -7.11 -13.26 -15.09
N GLY A 364 -7.17 -11.93 -15.16
CA GLY A 364 -6.13 -11.15 -15.80
C GLY A 364 -4.80 -11.13 -15.04
N LEU A 365 -4.74 -11.45 -13.75
CA LEU A 365 -3.49 -11.66 -13.02
C LEU A 365 -2.90 -13.05 -13.31
N MET A 366 -3.74 -14.07 -13.54
CA MET A 366 -3.28 -15.40 -13.97
C MET A 366 -2.60 -15.36 -15.35
N THR A 367 -3.09 -14.50 -16.27
CA THR A 367 -2.53 -14.37 -17.63
C THR A 367 -1.02 -14.02 -17.66
N PRO A 368 -0.52 -12.91 -17.08
CA PRO A 368 0.90 -12.64 -16.98
C PRO A 368 1.60 -13.68 -16.11
N VAL A 369 1.01 -14.11 -14.98
CA VAL A 369 1.64 -15.15 -14.14
C VAL A 369 1.93 -16.43 -14.92
N LEU A 370 1.11 -16.82 -15.91
CA LEU A 370 1.34 -17.97 -16.80
C LEU A 370 2.26 -17.66 -18.00
N ILE A 371 2.13 -16.49 -18.65
CA ILE A 371 3.10 -15.99 -19.66
C ILE A 371 4.51 -15.99 -19.07
N TRP A 372 4.64 -15.66 -17.79
CA TRP A 372 5.91 -15.65 -17.09
C TRP A 372 6.22 -16.99 -16.41
N HIS A 373 5.28 -17.85 -16.00
CA HIS A 373 5.62 -19.21 -15.53
C HIS A 373 6.19 -20.11 -16.64
N GLN A 374 5.87 -19.86 -17.90
CA GLN A 374 6.60 -20.45 -19.04
C GLN A 374 8.08 -19.99 -19.12
N MET A 375 8.54 -19.07 -18.25
CA MET A 375 9.80 -18.34 -18.41
C MET A 375 10.59 -18.03 -17.11
N PHE A 376 9.96 -18.03 -15.92
CA PHE A 376 10.51 -17.54 -14.63
C PHE A 376 11.23 -18.63 -13.83
N LEU A 377 11.91 -19.59 -14.48
CA LEU A 377 12.66 -20.63 -13.76
C LEU A 377 14.02 -20.11 -13.21
N ILE A 378 14.41 -18.90 -13.62
CA ILE A 378 15.74 -18.30 -13.46
C ILE A 378 15.46 -16.79 -13.28
N PHE A 379 15.94 -16.06 -12.27
CA PHE A 379 16.91 -16.40 -11.20
C PHE A 379 16.88 -15.45 -9.97
N LEU A 380 15.96 -14.47 -9.88
CA LEU A 380 15.70 -13.63 -8.67
C LEU A 380 16.67 -12.43 -8.53
N ILE A 381 16.63 -11.50 -9.50
CA ILE A 381 17.88 -10.93 -9.99
C ILE A 381 17.96 -9.40 -9.95
N ILE A 382 18.83 -8.93 -9.02
CA ILE A 382 19.57 -7.65 -8.96
C ILE A 382 18.60 -6.46 -8.43
N ILE A 383 18.86 -5.49 -7.47
CA ILE A 383 18.54 -3.98 -7.57
C ILE A 383 19.34 -2.92 -6.65
N ILE A 384 19.60 -1.65 -7.07
CA ILE A 384 20.17 -0.43 -6.36
C ILE A 384 19.55 0.99 -6.71
N GLN A 385 19.79 1.99 -5.83
CA GLN A 385 19.46 3.46 -5.72
C GLN A 385 20.08 4.43 -6.81
N THR A 386 20.02 5.80 -6.83
CA THR A 386 19.51 6.94 -5.96
C THR A 386 18.90 8.08 -6.86
N VAL A 387 18.92 9.44 -6.78
CA VAL A 387 19.52 10.65 -6.06
C VAL A 387 18.45 11.79 -6.14
N ASN A 388 18.07 12.64 -5.15
CA ASN A 388 18.62 13.91 -4.55
C ASN A 388 18.79 15.16 -5.49
N MET A 389 18.63 16.47 -5.11
CA MET A 389 18.47 17.15 -3.79
C MET A 389 17.99 18.65 -3.88
N SER A 390 17.40 19.20 -2.77
CA SER A 390 17.43 20.63 -2.26
C SER A 390 16.86 21.83 -3.08
N LEU A 391 16.56 23.04 -2.56
CA LEU A 391 16.10 23.70 -1.27
C LEU A 391 15.73 25.19 -1.67
N VAL A 392 15.40 26.25 -0.87
CA VAL A 392 15.34 26.60 0.58
C VAL A 392 14.29 27.73 0.85
N ASP A 393 14.10 28.15 2.11
CA ASP A 393 13.25 29.26 2.65
C ASP A 393 13.75 30.70 2.25
N ILE A 394 13.26 31.89 2.70
CA ILE A 394 12.43 32.34 3.86
C ILE A 394 11.76 33.74 3.62
N SER A 395 11.21 34.40 4.66
CA SER A 395 10.27 35.55 4.63
C SER A 395 10.79 36.99 4.86
N LYS A 396 10.13 37.99 4.25
CA LYS A 396 9.64 39.31 4.77
C LYS A 396 8.81 39.97 3.63
N ILE A 397 7.82 40.85 3.83
CA ILE A 397 7.74 42.06 4.67
C ILE A 397 6.30 42.23 5.22
N PHE A 398 6.17 42.57 6.51
CA PHE A 398 4.98 43.21 7.08
C PHE A 398 5.26 44.71 7.18
N SER A 399 4.67 45.55 6.31
CA SER A 399 4.64 47.01 6.51
C SER A 399 3.66 47.73 5.56
N MET A 400 2.43 47.96 6.03
CA MET A 400 1.90 49.33 6.18
C MET A 400 0.57 49.29 6.95
N LEU A 401 0.49 50.12 7.99
CA LEU A 401 -0.76 50.57 8.61
C LEU A 401 -1.35 51.69 7.70
N GLN A 402 -2.59 52.19 7.83
CA GLN A 402 -3.41 52.45 9.02
C GLN A 402 -4.92 52.31 8.69
N PRO A 403 -5.79 52.16 9.71
CA PRO A 403 -7.24 52.33 9.53
C PRO A 403 -7.59 53.79 9.20
N ARG A 404 -8.70 53.99 8.49
CA ARG A 404 -9.45 55.25 8.49
C ARG A 404 -10.67 55.11 9.38
N GLU A 405 -11.00 56.19 10.07
CA GLU A 405 -12.30 56.41 10.70
C GLU A 405 -13.30 56.83 9.61
N GLU A 406 -14.54 56.33 9.61
CA GLU A 406 -15.68 56.97 8.95
C GLU A 406 -17.01 56.30 9.37
N GLU A 407 -17.74 57.06 10.19
CA GLU A 407 -19.21 57.21 10.32
C GLU A 407 -20.15 55.98 10.38
N ASP A 408 -21.20 56.12 11.20
CA ASP A 408 -22.23 55.10 11.43
C ASP A 408 -23.51 55.37 10.64
N ASN A 409 -23.81 54.52 9.65
CA ASN A 409 -24.96 54.67 8.75
C ASN A 409 -26.15 53.83 9.21
N GLY A 410 -27.35 54.43 9.26
CA GLY A 410 -28.57 53.83 9.79
C GLY A 410 -29.00 52.54 9.08
N GLU A 411 -28.67 52.41 7.79
CA GLU A 411 -28.87 51.19 7.00
C GLU A 411 -28.24 49.95 7.65
N ARG A 412 -27.09 50.11 8.34
CA ARG A 412 -26.44 49.02 9.09
C ARG A 412 -27.30 48.53 10.24
N GLN A 413 -28.02 49.43 10.91
CA GLN A 413 -28.85 49.11 12.07
C GLN A 413 -30.13 48.37 11.62
N GLU A 414 -30.80 48.87 10.58
CA GLU A 414 -32.00 48.23 10.00
C GLU A 414 -31.70 46.82 9.48
N LEU A 415 -30.60 46.65 8.74
CA LEU A 415 -30.18 45.36 8.19
C LEU A 415 -29.91 44.32 9.30
N ASN A 416 -29.21 44.72 10.37
CA ASN A 416 -28.94 43.84 11.50
C ASN A 416 -30.20 43.57 12.35
N GLN A 417 -31.14 44.52 12.43
CA GLN A 417 -32.40 44.34 13.14
C GLN A 417 -33.30 43.31 12.44
N ALA A 418 -33.37 43.31 11.10
CA ALA A 418 -34.08 42.27 10.35
C ALA A 418 -33.52 40.86 10.63
N VAL A 419 -32.19 40.71 10.59
CA VAL A 419 -31.50 39.44 10.90
C VAL A 419 -31.67 39.02 12.37
N SER A 420 -31.71 39.97 13.31
CA SER A 420 -31.95 39.69 14.73
C SER A 420 -33.37 39.17 15.01
N ASN A 421 -34.31 39.32 14.08
CA ASN A 421 -35.71 38.94 14.25
C ASN A 421 -36.14 37.75 13.37
N ASP A 422 -35.21 37.14 12.62
CA ASP A 422 -35.46 36.10 11.60
C ASP A 422 -36.46 36.54 10.49
N ASP A 423 -36.49 37.83 10.15
CA ASP A 423 -37.36 38.36 9.09
C ASP A 423 -36.65 38.30 7.74
N ASP A 424 -36.75 37.13 7.09
CA ASP A 424 -36.18 36.87 5.76
C ASP A 424 -36.81 37.73 4.66
N LYS A 425 -38.06 38.17 4.83
CA LYS A 425 -38.79 38.98 3.85
C LYS A 425 -38.34 40.43 3.87
N LEU A 426 -38.32 41.04 5.06
CA LEU A 426 -37.77 42.38 5.25
C LEU A 426 -36.29 42.42 4.82
N LEU A 427 -35.51 41.40 5.19
CA LEU A 427 -34.11 41.30 4.77
C LEU A 427 -33.96 41.22 3.24
N THR A 428 -34.85 40.50 2.55
CA THR A 428 -34.90 40.45 1.08
C THR A 428 -35.29 41.80 0.47
N GLU A 429 -36.26 42.50 1.06
CA GLU A 429 -36.70 43.83 0.61
C GLU A 429 -35.59 44.88 0.77
N LEU A 430 -34.91 44.92 1.93
CA LEU A 430 -33.77 45.81 2.17
C LEU A 430 -32.63 45.51 1.18
N LEU A 431 -32.24 44.24 1.03
CA LEU A 431 -31.16 43.83 0.11
C LEU A 431 -31.54 43.89 -1.38
N SER A 432 -32.79 44.18 -1.73
CA SER A 432 -33.16 44.53 -3.10
C SER A 432 -32.63 45.92 -3.50
N GLN A 433 -32.44 46.83 -2.53
CA GLN A 433 -31.98 48.18 -2.75
C GLN A 433 -30.45 48.28 -2.62
N GLU A 434 -29.78 48.94 -3.55
CA GLU A 434 -28.30 49.01 -3.58
C GLU A 434 -27.70 49.65 -2.31
N ARG A 435 -28.41 50.59 -1.67
CA ARG A 435 -27.95 51.28 -0.45
C ARG A 435 -27.78 50.38 0.79
N TYR A 436 -28.40 49.19 0.83
CA TYR A 436 -28.16 48.22 1.92
C TYR A 436 -27.13 47.16 1.52
N ARG A 437 -26.93 46.89 0.23
CA ARG A 437 -25.93 45.92 -0.27
C ARG A 437 -24.51 46.31 0.10
N THR A 438 -24.19 47.61 0.06
CA THR A 438 -22.93 48.18 0.55
C THR A 438 -22.62 47.84 2.02
N PHE A 439 -23.64 47.54 2.82
CA PHE A 439 -23.52 47.24 4.24
C PHE A 439 -23.65 45.76 4.59
N ILE A 440 -23.79 44.85 3.62
CA ILE A 440 -24.01 43.41 3.86
C ILE A 440 -22.89 42.74 4.69
N ASN A 441 -21.66 43.25 4.58
CA ASN A 441 -20.49 42.80 5.35
C ASN A 441 -20.06 43.80 6.44
N SER A 442 -20.86 44.83 6.73
CA SER A 442 -20.55 45.78 7.81
C SER A 442 -20.57 45.08 9.16
N ARG A 443 -19.50 45.29 9.93
CA ARG A 443 -19.43 44.89 11.34
C ARG A 443 -20.22 45.89 12.19
N SER A 444 -21.09 45.42 13.07
CA SER A 444 -21.89 46.29 13.95
C SER A 444 -21.85 45.86 15.42
N GLY A 445 -22.25 46.78 16.30
CA GLY A 445 -22.53 46.54 17.71
C GLY A 445 -21.42 46.94 18.68
N TRP A 446 -21.81 47.51 19.83
CA TRP A 446 -20.93 47.79 20.96
C TRP A 446 -20.58 46.48 21.70
N GLY A 447 -19.64 45.71 21.15
CA GLY A 447 -19.26 44.40 21.69
C GLY A 447 -18.28 43.65 20.79
N ILE A 448 -18.47 42.34 20.64
CA ILE A 448 -17.75 41.52 19.64
C ILE A 448 -18.34 41.88 18.26
N PRO A 449 -17.60 42.57 17.36
CA PRO A 449 -18.19 43.07 16.11
C PRO A 449 -18.49 41.90 15.17
N GLY A 450 -19.76 41.75 14.79
CA GLY A 450 -20.24 40.69 13.91
C GLY A 450 -20.80 41.23 12.60
N THR A 451 -20.69 40.43 11.54
CA THR A 451 -21.42 40.64 10.28
C THR A 451 -22.86 40.11 10.40
N PRO A 452 -23.82 40.61 9.60
CA PRO A 452 -25.17 40.04 9.51
C PRO A 452 -25.17 38.52 9.30
N LEU A 453 -24.31 38.01 8.41
CA LEU A 453 -24.19 36.56 8.14
C LEU A 453 -23.78 35.76 9.39
N ARG A 454 -22.84 36.28 10.18
CA ARG A 454 -22.46 35.68 11.47
C ARG A 454 -23.60 35.72 12.48
N MET A 455 -24.40 36.79 12.50
CA MET A 455 -25.55 36.89 13.41
C MET A 455 -26.61 35.83 13.08
N ALA A 456 -26.93 35.64 11.80
CA ALA A 456 -27.82 34.56 11.37
C ALA A 456 -27.26 33.17 11.71
N ALA A 457 -25.97 32.95 11.43
CA ALA A 457 -25.28 31.68 11.69
C ALA A 457 -25.22 31.32 13.19
N SER A 458 -25.06 32.30 14.09
CA SER A 458 -24.98 32.04 15.54
C SER A 458 -26.34 31.71 16.18
N ARG A 459 -27.44 32.17 15.57
CA ARG A 459 -28.81 31.99 16.07
C ARG A 459 -29.59 30.87 15.41
N GLY A 460 -29.15 30.38 14.25
CA GLY A 460 -29.84 29.32 13.49
C GLY A 460 -30.83 29.84 12.44
N HIS A 461 -30.78 31.14 12.12
CA HIS A 461 -31.69 31.83 11.19
C HIS A 461 -31.37 31.47 9.72
N LEU A 462 -31.69 30.23 9.34
CA LEU A 462 -31.34 29.63 8.04
C LEU A 462 -31.87 30.44 6.84
N ARG A 463 -33.12 30.95 6.93
CA ARG A 463 -33.74 31.72 5.84
C ARG A 463 -32.98 33.03 5.62
N CYS A 464 -32.73 33.81 6.68
CA CYS A 464 -31.91 35.01 6.59
C CYS A 464 -30.47 34.72 6.11
N LEU A 465 -29.88 33.60 6.54
CA LEU A 465 -28.54 33.18 6.13
C LEU A 465 -28.46 32.88 4.63
N GLU A 466 -29.45 32.17 4.07
CA GLU A 466 -29.53 31.93 2.62
C GLU A 466 -29.74 33.24 1.83
N VAL A 467 -30.59 34.15 2.30
CA VAL A 467 -30.81 35.48 1.68
C VAL A 467 -29.53 36.32 1.65
N LEU A 468 -28.73 36.30 2.73
CA LEU A 468 -27.45 37.01 2.81
C LEU A 468 -26.40 36.41 1.87
N LEU A 469 -26.30 35.09 1.79
CA LEU A 469 -25.37 34.41 0.88
C LEU A 469 -25.76 34.67 -0.60
N ALA A 470 -27.05 34.66 -0.92
CA ALA A 470 -27.56 34.98 -2.26
C ALA A 470 -27.25 36.43 -2.69
N HIS A 471 -27.09 37.35 -1.74
CA HIS A 471 -26.74 38.75 -1.97
C HIS A 471 -25.23 39.06 -1.82
N GLY A 472 -24.37 38.04 -1.67
CA GLY A 472 -22.91 38.19 -1.71
C GLY A 472 -22.22 38.44 -0.36
N ALA A 473 -22.81 38.00 0.75
CA ALA A 473 -22.17 38.12 2.06
C ALA A 473 -20.85 37.32 2.18
N GLU A 474 -19.86 37.87 2.88
CA GLU A 474 -18.53 37.27 3.09
C GLU A 474 -18.60 36.01 3.98
N VAL A 475 -18.56 34.85 3.33
CA VAL A 475 -18.79 33.53 3.92
C VAL A 475 -17.84 33.20 5.10
N ASP A 476 -16.57 33.57 4.99
CA ASP A 476 -15.53 33.39 6.03
C ASP A 476 -15.15 34.70 6.75
N SER A 477 -16.08 35.67 6.84
CA SER A 477 -15.86 36.93 7.56
C SER A 477 -15.42 36.73 9.03
N LEU A 478 -14.43 37.49 9.50
CA LEU A 478 -13.80 37.28 10.81
C LEU A 478 -14.23 38.32 11.86
N ASP A 479 -14.44 37.87 13.10
CA ASP A 479 -14.57 38.72 14.29
C ASP A 479 -13.22 38.98 14.99
N VAL A 480 -13.25 39.68 16.14
CA VAL A 480 -12.10 39.94 17.01
C VAL A 480 -11.49 38.69 17.69
N LYS A 481 -12.10 37.51 17.54
CA LYS A 481 -11.56 36.20 17.96
C LYS A 481 -11.14 35.34 16.75
N ALA A 482 -11.16 35.91 15.55
CA ALA A 482 -10.99 35.23 14.26
C ALA A 482 -11.96 34.06 14.00
N GLN A 483 -13.15 34.08 14.60
CA GLN A 483 -14.19 33.07 14.40
C GLN A 483 -15.04 33.40 13.16
N THR A 484 -15.16 32.44 12.23
CA THR A 484 -16.02 32.54 11.02
C THR A 484 -17.50 32.27 11.34
N PRO A 485 -18.45 32.65 10.45
CA PRO A 485 -19.85 32.24 10.55
C PRO A 485 -20.02 30.73 10.74
N LEU A 486 -19.21 29.92 10.02
CA LEU A 486 -19.22 28.46 10.13
C LEU A 486 -18.87 28.00 11.56
N PHE A 487 -17.83 28.59 12.17
CA PHE A 487 -17.48 28.29 13.56
C PHE A 487 -18.63 28.62 14.52
N THR A 488 -19.35 29.73 14.32
CA THR A 488 -20.51 30.08 15.16
C THR A 488 -21.71 29.16 14.94
N ALA A 489 -21.97 28.71 13.71
CA ALA A 489 -23.04 27.73 13.44
C ALA A 489 -22.73 26.37 14.10
N VAL A 490 -21.49 25.89 14.00
CA VAL A 490 -21.02 24.66 14.67
C VAL A 490 -21.11 24.79 16.20
N SER A 491 -20.66 25.92 16.77
CA SER A 491 -20.74 26.16 18.22
C SER A 491 -22.18 26.34 18.73
N GLY A 492 -23.14 26.66 17.86
CA GLY A 492 -24.57 26.72 18.16
C GLY A 492 -25.33 25.41 17.87
N LYS A 493 -24.65 24.36 17.37
CA LYS A 493 -25.22 23.09 16.89
C LYS A 493 -26.21 23.23 15.71
N HIS A 494 -26.13 24.32 14.94
CA HIS A 494 -27.05 24.65 13.85
C HIS A 494 -26.69 23.93 12.54
N LEU A 495 -27.00 22.62 12.44
CA LEU A 495 -26.61 21.77 11.30
C LEU A 495 -27.03 22.33 9.93
N ASP A 496 -28.23 22.87 9.79
CA ASP A 496 -28.70 23.39 8.49
C ASP A 496 -27.89 24.63 8.05
N CYS A 497 -27.54 25.51 8.99
CA CYS A 497 -26.65 26.65 8.75
C CYS A 497 -25.22 26.19 8.42
N VAL A 498 -24.72 25.12 9.05
CA VAL A 498 -23.44 24.49 8.69
C VAL A 498 -23.47 23.99 7.25
N GLN A 499 -24.52 23.26 6.86
CA GLN A 499 -24.69 22.80 5.48
C GLN A 499 -24.78 23.96 4.48
N ALA A 500 -25.55 25.01 4.77
CA ALA A 500 -25.72 26.16 3.89
C ALA A 500 -24.40 26.93 3.68
N LEU A 501 -23.64 27.17 4.75
CA LEU A 501 -22.32 27.82 4.68
C LEU A 501 -21.30 26.98 3.91
N LEU A 502 -21.25 25.66 4.13
CA LEU A 502 -20.37 24.75 3.39
C LEU A 502 -20.74 24.67 1.90
N LYS A 503 -22.04 24.64 1.57
CA LYS A 503 -22.54 24.74 0.17
C LYS A 503 -22.15 26.06 -0.50
N ALA A 504 -22.07 27.16 0.27
CA ALA A 504 -21.60 28.46 -0.20
C ALA A 504 -20.06 28.62 -0.22
N GLY A 505 -19.30 27.57 0.12
CA GLY A 505 -17.84 27.57 0.03
C GLY A 505 -17.08 28.02 1.28
N ALA A 506 -17.71 28.03 2.46
CA ALA A 506 -17.01 28.27 3.73
C ALA A 506 -15.86 27.28 3.92
N ASN A 507 -14.69 27.75 4.37
CA ASN A 507 -13.55 26.88 4.66
C ASN A 507 -13.89 25.97 5.84
N PRO A 508 -13.94 24.63 5.65
CA PRO A 508 -14.39 23.69 6.68
C PRO A 508 -13.42 23.61 7.89
N ASN A 509 -12.22 24.17 7.76
CA ASN A 509 -11.25 24.31 8.85
C ASN A 509 -11.46 25.57 9.70
N GLY A 510 -12.30 26.51 9.23
CA GLY A 510 -12.40 27.86 9.76
C GLY A 510 -11.11 28.67 9.57
N SER A 511 -10.95 29.71 10.40
CA SER A 511 -9.80 30.62 10.29
C SER A 511 -8.50 30.03 10.82
N LEU A 512 -7.41 30.23 10.06
CA LEU A 512 -6.04 29.93 10.50
C LEU A 512 -5.62 30.72 11.75
N TYR A 513 -6.29 31.84 12.06
CA TYR A 513 -6.00 32.68 13.23
C TYR A 513 -6.85 32.32 14.47
N ASN A 514 -7.87 31.46 14.33
CA ASN A 514 -8.62 30.94 15.47
C ASN A 514 -7.83 29.83 16.19
N ASN A 515 -7.98 29.75 17.52
CA ASN A 515 -7.34 28.75 18.37
C ASN A 515 -8.09 27.42 18.45
N CYS A 516 -9.36 27.38 18.03
CA CYS A 516 -10.20 26.19 17.94
C CYS A 516 -10.80 26.08 16.53
N SER A 517 -10.77 24.89 15.92
CA SER A 517 -11.38 24.63 14.60
C SER A 517 -12.82 24.12 14.75
N PRO A 518 -13.65 24.18 13.70
CA PRO A 518 -14.98 23.59 13.71
C PRO A 518 -14.98 22.10 14.11
N VAL A 519 -14.01 21.32 13.61
CA VAL A 519 -13.86 19.88 13.93
C VAL A 519 -13.54 19.64 15.41
N LEU A 520 -12.70 20.51 16.01
CA LEU A 520 -12.40 20.45 17.46
C LEU A 520 -13.66 20.70 18.30
N THR A 521 -14.53 21.62 17.88
CA THR A 521 -15.80 21.90 18.54
C THR A 521 -16.77 20.72 18.38
N ALA A 522 -17.08 20.29 17.15
CA ALA A 522 -18.01 19.18 16.92
C ALA A 522 -17.60 17.87 17.63
N ALA A 523 -16.29 17.56 17.68
CA ALA A 523 -15.79 16.39 18.38
C ALA A 523 -15.80 16.51 19.92
N ARG A 524 -15.83 17.74 20.47
CA ARG A 524 -15.99 18.01 21.91
C ARG A 524 -17.45 17.97 22.35
N GLU A 525 -18.35 18.52 21.54
CA GLU A 525 -19.76 18.69 21.89
C GLU A 525 -20.64 17.49 21.47
N GLY A 526 -20.05 16.49 20.79
CA GLY A 526 -20.67 15.20 20.45
C GLY A 526 -21.42 15.14 19.12
N ASP A 527 -21.31 16.18 18.27
CA ASP A 527 -22.17 16.35 17.10
C ASP A 527 -21.66 15.59 15.86
N VAL A 528 -21.95 14.28 15.82
CA VAL A 528 -21.54 13.36 14.74
C VAL A 528 -21.96 13.86 13.35
N ASP A 529 -23.14 14.45 13.20
CA ASP A 529 -23.65 14.91 11.90
C ASP A 529 -23.05 16.25 11.45
N ILE A 530 -22.72 17.15 12.37
CA ILE A 530 -21.92 18.35 12.04
C ILE A 530 -20.50 17.93 11.65
N LEU A 531 -19.93 16.98 12.38
CA LEU A 531 -18.63 16.38 12.08
C LEU A 531 -18.62 15.66 10.71
N ARG A 532 -19.75 15.03 10.32
CA ARG A 532 -19.98 14.41 9.01
C ARG A 532 -19.87 15.43 7.88
N GLU A 533 -20.61 16.54 7.97
CA GLU A 533 -20.56 17.61 6.96
C GLU A 533 -19.16 18.23 6.85
N LEU A 534 -18.55 18.60 7.98
CA LEU A 534 -17.21 19.19 8.00
C LEU A 534 -16.16 18.28 7.32
N LEU A 535 -16.15 16.98 7.64
CA LEU A 535 -15.20 16.03 7.05
C LEU A 535 -15.56 15.62 5.62
N GLN A 536 -16.83 15.74 5.19
CA GLN A 536 -17.25 15.56 3.80
C GLN A 536 -16.78 16.72 2.90
N TYR A 537 -16.84 17.95 3.41
CA TYR A 537 -16.35 19.14 2.69
C TYR A 537 -14.83 19.35 2.79
N GLY A 538 -14.10 18.49 3.51
CA GLY A 538 -12.64 18.45 3.51
C GLY A 538 -11.95 19.13 4.69
N ALA A 539 -12.59 19.20 5.86
CA ALA A 539 -11.90 19.60 7.08
C ALA A 539 -10.75 18.66 7.45
N GLU A 540 -9.70 19.20 8.05
CA GLU A 540 -8.60 18.43 8.60
C GLU A 540 -9.05 17.67 9.86
N VAL A 541 -8.78 16.36 9.86
CA VAL A 541 -9.20 15.45 10.95
C VAL A 541 -8.21 15.43 12.13
N ASN A 542 -6.95 15.84 11.90
CA ASN A 542 -5.84 15.78 12.86
C ASN A 542 -5.43 17.16 13.44
N VAL A 543 -6.37 18.11 13.52
CA VAL A 543 -6.09 19.48 14.02
C VAL A 543 -5.73 19.47 15.52
N ARG A 544 -4.76 20.31 15.91
CA ARG A 544 -4.44 20.60 17.32
C ARG A 544 -5.03 21.94 17.76
N SER A 545 -5.63 21.98 18.95
CA SER A 545 -6.00 23.22 19.65
C SER A 545 -4.76 24.07 19.95
N LYS A 546 -4.81 25.37 19.62
CA LYS A 546 -3.68 26.32 19.75
C LYS A 546 -3.68 27.06 21.10
N VAL A 547 -4.46 26.60 22.08
CA VAL A 547 -4.51 27.19 23.42
C VAL A 547 -3.12 27.14 24.08
N PRO A 548 -2.60 28.27 24.65
CA PRO A 548 -1.30 28.30 25.32
C PRO A 548 -1.20 27.33 26.50
N GLU A 549 0.00 26.77 26.72
CA GLU A 549 0.22 25.72 27.73
C GLU A 549 -0.12 26.14 29.17
N TRP A 550 -0.05 27.43 29.51
CA TRP A 550 -0.41 27.93 30.85
C TRP A 550 -1.93 27.90 31.12
N ALA A 551 -2.77 27.91 30.08
CA ALA A 551 -4.22 27.85 30.21
C ALA A 551 -4.77 26.40 30.17
N SER A 552 -3.89 25.41 29.97
CA SER A 552 -4.21 23.99 29.96
C SER A 552 -3.52 23.29 31.13
N ASN A 553 -4.26 23.03 32.21
CA ASN A 553 -3.77 22.31 33.41
C ASN A 553 -3.37 20.83 33.17
N ALA A 554 -3.21 20.42 31.92
CA ALA A 554 -2.41 19.28 31.54
C ALA A 554 -1.65 19.59 30.23
N ALA A 555 -0.42 19.09 30.12
CA ALA A 555 0.20 18.80 28.83
C ALA A 555 -0.62 17.67 28.17
N SER A 556 -1.68 18.03 27.47
CA SER A 556 -2.69 17.13 26.90
C SER A 556 -2.91 17.43 25.42
N CYS A 557 -3.00 16.39 24.61
CA CYS A 557 -3.09 16.49 23.16
C CYS A 557 -4.51 16.87 22.74
N GLY A 558 -4.90 18.15 22.87
CA GLY A 558 -6.23 18.67 22.53
C GLY A 558 -6.55 18.64 21.03
N GLY A 559 -6.79 17.45 20.49
CA GLY A 559 -7.26 17.20 19.13
C GLY A 559 -8.61 16.46 19.11
N PRO A 560 -9.31 16.38 17.96
CA PRO A 560 -10.66 15.83 17.87
C PRO A 560 -10.81 14.42 18.46
N LEU A 561 -9.84 13.54 18.20
CA LEU A 561 -9.88 12.15 18.66
C LEU A 561 -9.66 12.02 20.18
N TYR A 562 -8.98 12.97 20.82
CA TYR A 562 -8.89 13.05 22.28
C TYR A 562 -10.14 13.67 22.91
N LEU A 563 -10.71 14.71 22.30
CA LEU A 563 -11.91 15.36 22.82
C LEU A 563 -13.10 14.39 22.80
N SER A 564 -13.31 13.68 21.69
CA SER A 564 -14.34 12.64 21.61
C SER A 564 -14.12 11.47 22.57
N ALA A 565 -12.88 11.10 22.89
CA ALA A 565 -12.61 10.10 23.93
C ALA A 565 -12.91 10.61 25.35
N VAL A 566 -12.38 11.78 25.71
CA VAL A 566 -12.48 12.33 27.08
C VAL A 566 -13.91 12.76 27.44
N TYR A 567 -14.71 13.19 26.47
CA TYR A 567 -16.12 13.55 26.65
C TYR A 567 -17.09 12.36 26.41
N GLY A 568 -16.57 11.15 26.11
CA GLY A 568 -17.37 9.93 26.01
C GLY A 568 -18.15 9.74 24.70
N HIS A 569 -17.82 10.48 23.64
CA HIS A 569 -18.50 10.46 22.35
C HIS A 569 -17.95 9.37 21.42
N LEU A 570 -18.32 8.12 21.69
CA LEU A 570 -17.83 6.92 20.97
C LEU A 570 -18.09 6.99 19.45
N ASP A 571 -19.24 7.51 19.03
CA ASP A 571 -19.57 7.64 17.61
C ASP A 571 -18.72 8.70 16.90
N CYS A 572 -18.48 9.86 17.53
CA CYS A 572 -17.50 10.83 17.03
C CYS A 572 -16.11 10.21 16.93
N PHE A 573 -15.68 9.47 17.95
CA PHE A 573 -14.38 8.80 18.00
C PHE A 573 -14.20 7.77 16.87
N LYS A 574 -15.22 6.92 16.65
CA LYS A 574 -15.27 5.96 15.54
C LYS A 574 -15.31 6.67 14.18
N PHE A 575 -16.07 7.75 14.05
CA PHE A 575 -16.21 8.50 12.80
C PHE A 575 -14.90 9.22 12.40
N LEU A 576 -14.19 9.82 13.36
CA LEU A 576 -12.86 10.38 13.17
C LEU A 576 -11.85 9.34 12.66
N LEU A 577 -11.82 8.15 13.27
CA LEU A 577 -10.98 7.03 12.81
C LEU A 577 -11.37 6.55 11.40
N LEU A 578 -12.67 6.50 11.09
CA LEU A 578 -13.15 6.18 9.74
C LEU A 578 -12.66 7.20 8.69
N HIS A 579 -12.57 8.48 9.06
CA HIS A 579 -12.12 9.59 8.22
C HIS A 579 -10.60 9.90 8.33
N GLY A 580 -9.81 9.04 8.98
CA GLY A 580 -8.33 9.10 8.92
C GLY A 580 -7.64 9.86 10.04
N ALA A 581 -8.28 10.02 11.21
CA ALA A 581 -7.58 10.42 12.43
C ALA A 581 -6.43 9.44 12.74
N ASP A 582 -5.26 9.95 13.13
CA ASP A 582 -4.12 9.09 13.50
C ASP A 582 -4.38 8.47 14.90
N PRO A 583 -4.40 7.12 15.01
CA PRO A 583 -4.74 6.43 16.27
C PRO A 583 -3.58 6.42 17.30
N ASN A 584 -2.45 7.05 17.00
CA ASN A 584 -1.31 7.18 17.93
C ASN A 584 -1.31 8.56 18.59
N TYR A 585 -1.40 9.61 17.78
CA TYR A 585 -1.19 11.01 18.16
C TYR A 585 -2.15 11.93 17.42
N ASN A 586 -2.63 12.98 18.08
CA ASN A 586 -3.49 14.00 17.45
C ASN A 586 -2.70 15.03 16.62
N CYS A 587 -1.60 14.63 16.00
CA CYS A 587 -0.74 15.47 15.18
C CYS A 587 0.20 14.59 14.36
N THR A 588 0.29 14.84 13.06
CA THR A 588 1.13 14.10 12.11
C THR A 588 2.48 14.79 11.82
N GLU A 589 2.79 15.92 12.45
CA GLU A 589 4.03 16.66 12.22
C GLU A 589 5.21 16.12 13.04
N GLU A 590 6.11 15.38 12.40
CA GLU A 590 7.33 14.83 13.00
C GLU A 590 8.20 15.90 13.68
N LYS A 591 8.38 17.07 13.03
CA LYS A 591 9.14 18.22 13.56
C LYS A 591 8.58 18.77 14.87
N LEU A 592 7.30 18.56 15.14
CA LEU A 592 6.58 19.08 16.29
C LEU A 592 6.48 18.02 17.40
N LEU A 593 6.25 16.74 17.03
CA LEU A 593 6.38 15.59 17.93
C LEU A 593 7.77 15.53 18.58
N ALA A 594 8.84 15.74 17.81
CA ALA A 594 10.22 15.73 18.28
C ALA A 594 10.57 16.83 19.32
N ARG A 595 9.72 17.85 19.48
CA ARG A 595 9.89 18.92 20.49
C ARG A 595 9.23 18.56 21.83
N ILE A 596 8.31 17.61 21.86
CA ILE A 596 7.57 17.23 23.06
C ILE A 596 8.40 16.17 23.80
N LYS A 597 8.88 16.49 25.01
CA LYS A 597 9.79 15.63 25.78
C LYS A 597 9.25 14.22 26.06
N GLN A 598 7.92 14.07 26.16
CA GLN A 598 7.17 12.80 26.11
C GLN A 598 5.78 13.06 25.50
N PRO A 599 5.52 12.75 24.22
CA PRO A 599 4.20 12.90 23.62
C PRO A 599 3.28 11.76 24.08
N LYS A 600 2.26 12.09 24.88
CA LYS A 600 1.25 11.13 25.34
C LYS A 600 0.42 10.63 24.16
N THR A 601 0.24 9.32 24.07
CA THR A 601 -0.60 8.71 23.03
C THR A 601 -2.09 8.76 23.36
N VAL A 602 -2.93 8.63 22.32
CA VAL A 602 -4.39 8.50 22.48
C VAL A 602 -4.72 7.27 23.34
N LEU A 603 -3.99 6.15 23.18
CA LEU A 603 -4.10 4.96 24.03
C LEU A 603 -3.84 5.28 25.52
N GLU A 604 -2.75 5.97 25.86
CA GLU A 604 -2.45 6.36 27.25
C GLU A 604 -3.49 7.30 27.85
N MET A 605 -4.12 8.15 27.03
CA MET A 605 -5.19 9.03 27.50
C MET A 605 -6.49 8.25 27.71
N CYS A 606 -6.87 7.35 26.81
CA CYS A 606 -8.02 6.46 27.01
C CYS A 606 -7.89 5.64 28.30
N LEU A 607 -6.70 5.08 28.57
CA LEU A 607 -6.41 4.36 29.81
C LEU A 607 -6.44 5.27 31.06
N ARG A 608 -5.93 6.50 30.96
CA ARG A 608 -5.87 7.47 32.08
C ARG A 608 -7.23 8.04 32.47
N TYR A 609 -8.09 8.29 31.48
CA TYR A 609 -9.43 8.86 31.70
C TYR A 609 -10.51 7.78 31.88
N GLY A 610 -10.14 6.49 31.89
CA GLY A 610 -11.09 5.39 32.12
C GLY A 610 -12.07 5.17 30.96
N CYS A 611 -11.67 5.48 29.73
CA CYS A 611 -12.47 5.23 28.53
C CYS A 611 -12.70 3.72 28.36
N GLY A 612 -13.88 3.34 27.83
CA GLY A 612 -14.28 1.95 27.63
C GLY A 612 -13.34 1.13 26.72
N VAL A 613 -13.40 -0.20 26.86
CA VAL A 613 -12.57 -1.13 26.09
C VAL A 613 -12.80 -1.00 24.58
N GLU A 614 -13.96 -0.51 24.17
CA GLU A 614 -14.36 -0.19 22.80
C GLU A 614 -13.44 0.83 22.14
N TYR A 615 -13.04 1.88 22.88
CA TYR A 615 -12.10 2.90 22.39
C TYR A 615 -10.73 2.28 22.10
N ILE A 616 -10.26 1.41 23.00
CA ILE A 616 -8.97 0.72 22.87
C ILE A 616 -9.02 -0.29 21.72
N GLN A 617 -10.11 -1.04 21.58
CA GLN A 617 -10.33 -1.95 20.45
C GLN A 617 -10.40 -1.20 19.10
N LEU A 618 -11.07 -0.05 19.03
CA LEU A 618 -11.08 0.81 17.84
C LEU A 618 -9.67 1.34 17.50
N LEU A 619 -8.90 1.81 18.48
CA LEU A 619 -7.52 2.24 18.26
C LEU A 619 -6.65 1.08 17.74
N ILE A 620 -6.79 -0.13 18.30
CA ILE A 620 -6.12 -1.35 17.82
C ILE A 620 -6.53 -1.67 16.37
N ASP A 621 -7.83 -1.63 16.07
CA ASP A 621 -8.40 -1.96 14.75
C ASP A 621 -7.95 -1.01 13.64
N PHE A 622 -7.75 0.27 13.97
CA PHE A 622 -7.32 1.32 13.05
C PHE A 622 -5.80 1.55 13.02
N GLY A 623 -5.04 0.81 13.83
CA GLY A 623 -3.60 0.67 13.68
C GLY A 623 -2.74 1.45 14.69
N ALA A 624 -3.27 1.74 15.88
CA ALA A 624 -2.46 2.24 16.98
C ALA A 624 -1.28 1.30 17.28
N ASN A 625 -0.12 1.91 17.54
CA ASN A 625 1.06 1.23 18.01
C ASN A 625 0.91 0.93 19.50
N VAL A 626 0.46 -0.29 19.79
CA VAL A 626 0.20 -0.80 21.14
C VAL A 626 1.44 -0.80 22.05
N TYR A 627 2.66 -0.60 21.53
CA TYR A 627 3.90 -0.55 22.31
C TYR A 627 4.24 0.85 22.87
N LEU A 628 3.66 1.93 22.34
CA LEU A 628 3.93 3.29 22.82
C LEU A 628 3.50 3.54 24.28
N PRO A 629 2.36 3.00 24.78
CA PRO A 629 1.96 3.23 26.17
C PRO A 629 2.92 2.65 27.22
N ASN A 630 3.32 3.46 28.19
CA ASN A 630 4.04 2.97 29.37
C ASN A 630 3.08 2.30 30.37
N LEU A 631 2.84 1.00 30.18
CA LEU A 631 2.00 0.18 31.07
C LEU A 631 2.77 -0.23 32.33
N ILE A 632 2.46 0.40 33.47
CA ILE A 632 2.89 -0.06 34.79
C ILE A 632 1.97 -1.22 35.21
N ILE A 633 2.53 -2.41 35.46
CA ILE A 633 1.77 -3.64 35.74
C ILE A 633 1.79 -3.92 37.25
N GLU A 634 0.76 -3.47 37.95
CA GLU A 634 0.51 -3.78 39.35
C GLU A 634 -0.45 -4.98 39.51
N LYS A 635 -0.72 -5.40 40.76
CA LYS A 635 -1.65 -6.53 41.02
C LYS A 635 -3.09 -6.21 40.64
N THR A 636 -3.53 -4.97 40.85
CA THR A 636 -4.84 -4.42 40.48
C THR A 636 -5.04 -4.34 38.96
N THR A 637 -3.96 -4.04 38.22
CA THR A 637 -3.98 -3.85 36.76
C THR A 637 -4.48 -5.08 35.97
N LYS A 638 -4.45 -6.27 36.58
CA LYS A 638 -4.94 -7.53 35.97
C LYS A 638 -6.47 -7.62 35.83
N GLN A 639 -7.23 -6.72 36.45
CA GLN A 639 -8.70 -6.70 36.36
C GLN A 639 -9.24 -5.75 35.27
N ASN A 640 -8.38 -4.97 34.62
CA ASN A 640 -8.80 -4.04 33.57
C ASN A 640 -8.73 -4.70 32.18
N GLU A 641 -9.89 -4.97 31.58
CA GLU A 641 -10.04 -5.65 30.28
C GLU A 641 -9.27 -4.97 29.15
N ALA A 642 -9.22 -3.62 29.15
CA ALA A 642 -8.50 -2.86 28.14
C ALA A 642 -6.97 -3.06 28.22
N ILE A 643 -6.43 -3.31 29.41
CA ILE A 643 -5.00 -3.59 29.60
C ILE A 643 -4.72 -5.06 29.26
N VAL A 644 -5.63 -5.99 29.57
CA VAL A 644 -5.55 -7.39 29.11
C VAL A 644 -5.54 -7.47 27.57
N LEU A 645 -6.40 -6.68 26.91
CA LEU A 645 -6.45 -6.56 25.45
C LEU A 645 -5.13 -6.02 24.86
N LEU A 646 -4.57 -4.95 25.44
CA LEU A 646 -3.28 -4.41 24.99
C LEU A 646 -2.11 -5.37 25.21
N ILE A 647 -2.09 -6.12 26.32
CA ILE A 647 -1.07 -7.15 26.58
C ILE A 647 -1.19 -8.29 25.54
N LYS A 648 -2.41 -8.70 25.18
CA LYS A 648 -2.65 -9.69 24.13
C LYS A 648 -2.11 -9.22 22.77
N GLU A 649 -2.45 -8.01 22.34
CA GLU A 649 -2.01 -7.45 21.04
C GLU A 649 -0.51 -7.10 20.99
N ARG A 650 0.17 -6.99 22.15
CA ARG A 650 1.64 -6.91 22.24
C ARG A 650 2.36 -8.24 22.07
N VAL A 651 1.64 -9.37 22.12
CA VAL A 651 2.22 -10.73 22.06
C VAL A 651 1.75 -11.48 20.81
N CYS A 652 0.52 -11.24 20.36
CA CYS A 652 -0.01 -11.83 19.12
C CYS A 652 0.26 -10.90 17.92
N PRO A 653 1.02 -11.32 16.89
CA PRO A 653 1.16 -10.54 15.67
C PRO A 653 -0.21 -10.42 14.96
N LYS A 654 -0.61 -9.20 14.62
CA LYS A 654 -1.87 -8.94 13.89
C LYS A 654 -1.92 -9.75 12.61
N THR A 655 -3.08 -10.34 12.32
CA THR A 655 -3.30 -11.19 11.14
C THR A 655 -2.93 -10.46 9.85
N LEU A 656 -2.46 -11.21 8.84
CA LEU A 656 -2.14 -10.64 7.52
C LEU A 656 -3.33 -9.83 6.96
N MET A 657 -4.55 -10.32 7.15
CA MET A 657 -5.78 -9.62 6.74
C MET A 657 -5.95 -8.26 7.44
N SER A 658 -5.65 -8.17 8.75
CA SER A 658 -5.65 -6.90 9.49
C SER A 658 -4.56 -5.95 8.99
N GLN A 659 -3.34 -6.44 8.78
CA GLN A 659 -2.24 -5.65 8.22
C GLN A 659 -2.58 -5.14 6.80
N SER A 660 -3.20 -5.96 5.96
CA SER A 660 -3.69 -5.55 4.64
C SER A 660 -4.78 -4.47 4.73
N ARG A 661 -5.74 -4.58 5.67
CA ARG A 661 -6.75 -3.53 5.90
C ARG A 661 -6.09 -2.21 6.29
N LEU A 662 -5.15 -2.24 7.23
CA LEU A 662 -4.42 -1.05 7.68
C LEU A 662 -3.63 -0.40 6.54
N ALA A 663 -2.89 -1.20 5.75
CA ALA A 663 -2.13 -0.72 4.61
C ALA A 663 -3.03 -0.11 3.52
N ILE A 664 -4.12 -0.80 3.15
CA ILE A 664 -5.07 -0.33 2.12
C ILE A 664 -5.76 0.95 2.56
N ARG A 665 -6.28 1.03 3.80
CA ARG A 665 -6.91 2.25 4.32
C ARG A 665 -5.93 3.43 4.38
N ARG A 666 -4.72 3.20 4.91
CA ARG A 666 -3.65 4.23 4.97
C ARG A 666 -3.26 4.74 3.57
N TYR A 667 -3.25 3.86 2.56
CA TYR A 667 -2.97 4.26 1.17
C TYR A 667 -4.14 5.04 0.55
N LEU A 668 -5.38 4.53 0.65
CA LEU A 668 -6.55 5.19 0.08
C LEU A 668 -6.85 6.55 0.72
N PHE A 669 -6.52 6.73 2.01
CA PHE A 669 -6.53 8.03 2.66
C PHE A 669 -5.48 8.97 2.06
N LYS A 670 -4.21 8.53 1.94
CA LYS A 670 -3.12 9.34 1.35
C LYS A 670 -3.37 9.79 -0.10
N VAL A 671 -4.19 9.08 -0.86
CA VAL A 671 -4.55 9.42 -2.26
C VAL A 671 -5.92 10.11 -2.35
N ASN A 672 -6.55 10.45 -1.22
CA ASN A 672 -7.91 11.00 -1.10
C ASN A 672 -8.97 10.20 -1.91
N ARG A 673 -8.89 8.86 -1.84
CA ARG A 673 -9.72 7.90 -2.59
C ARG A 673 -10.41 6.88 -1.70
N MET A 674 -10.80 7.27 -0.49
CA MET A 674 -11.60 6.41 0.42
C MET A 674 -12.92 5.94 -0.22
N HIS A 675 -13.54 6.74 -1.09
CA HIS A 675 -14.71 6.34 -1.89
C HIS A 675 -14.43 5.14 -2.81
N SER A 676 -13.19 4.91 -3.24
CA SER A 676 -12.84 3.78 -4.12
C SER A 676 -13.06 2.42 -3.44
N MET A 677 -13.14 2.37 -2.10
CA MET A 677 -13.49 1.16 -1.33
C MET A 677 -14.88 0.60 -1.67
N TYR A 678 -15.79 1.43 -2.21
CA TYR A 678 -17.12 1.02 -2.65
C TYR A 678 -17.07 0.38 -4.05
N CYS A 679 -16.09 0.77 -4.86
CA CYS A 679 -15.89 0.33 -6.25
C CYS A 679 -14.93 -0.86 -6.38
N LEU A 680 -14.36 -1.37 -5.28
CA LEU A 680 -13.51 -2.56 -5.29
C LEU A 680 -14.33 -3.80 -5.64
N ASP A 681 -14.02 -4.45 -6.76
CA ASP A 681 -14.59 -5.75 -7.14
C ASP A 681 -13.97 -6.88 -6.30
N ILE A 682 -14.48 -6.99 -5.07
CA ILE A 682 -14.09 -7.97 -4.05
C ILE A 682 -15.34 -8.48 -3.33
N PRO A 683 -15.32 -9.71 -2.78
CA PRO A 683 -16.42 -10.27 -1.99
C PRO A 683 -16.95 -9.29 -0.92
N PRO A 684 -18.29 -9.19 -0.72
CA PRO A 684 -18.89 -8.25 0.23
C PRO A 684 -18.31 -8.33 1.65
N LEU A 685 -17.98 -9.54 2.14
CA LEU A 685 -17.33 -9.76 3.43
C LEU A 685 -15.98 -9.00 3.54
N LEU A 686 -15.15 -9.06 2.49
CA LEU A 686 -13.88 -8.32 2.45
C LEU A 686 -14.11 -6.81 2.28
N ARG A 687 -15.15 -6.41 1.55
CA ARG A 687 -15.55 -5.00 1.41
C ARG A 687 -16.01 -4.40 2.75
N ASN A 688 -16.81 -5.13 3.54
CA ASN A 688 -17.23 -4.73 4.89
C ASN A 688 -16.04 -4.73 5.85
N TYR A 689 -15.21 -5.77 5.84
CA TYR A 689 -14.00 -5.84 6.65
C TYR A 689 -13.05 -4.64 6.42
N LEU A 690 -12.81 -4.26 5.15
CA LEU A 690 -12.03 -3.07 4.82
C LEU A 690 -12.69 -1.78 5.33
N LYS A 691 -14.03 -1.67 5.24
CA LYS A 691 -14.79 -0.52 5.72
C LYS A 691 -14.79 -0.36 7.25
N HIS A 692 -14.54 -1.42 8.02
CA HIS A 692 -14.93 -1.54 9.45
C HIS A 692 -16.47 -1.50 9.61
N GLY A 693 -17.17 -2.13 8.66
CA GLY A 693 -18.56 -2.53 8.80
C GLY A 693 -18.64 -4.00 9.25
N THR A 694 -19.71 -4.33 9.99
CA THR A 694 -20.14 -5.70 10.28
C THR A 694 -20.55 -6.43 9.00
#